data_AF-A0A2C8F7Q8-F1
#
_entry.id   AF-A0A2C8F7Q8-F1
#
_cell.length_a   1.000
_cell.length_b   1.000
_cell.length_c   1.000
_cell.angle_alpha   90.00
_cell.angle_beta   90.00
_cell.angle_gamma   90.00
#
_symmetry.space_group_name_H-M   'P 1'
#
loop_
_entity.id
_entity.type
_entity.pdbx_description
1 polymer ?
#
loop_
_entity_poly.entity_id
_entity_poly.type
_entity_poly.pdbx_seq_one_letter_code
_entity_poly.pdbx_strand_id
1 'polypeptide(L)'
;MIKTAHGLPTRDSVPRRSELGALRHQLTLQRPSLSIRRLLESTPTVFTKLAPCMLMSPLSVAQYLPANQTQFDVVIFDEASQITTWDAVGAIARAEQSIIVGDPKQLPPTNFFGRTDDEDEEDLAEYEKDLPSILEEASAAGLPEVQLNWHYRSRDESLISFSNHHYYGGRLITFPSPKTESDALVFHKNDGAYARGTGRTNITEAREIVQFARSRLEHWLQLPKESRPTLGVITFNIQQQELILNLFDEARRSNPKLEWFFSENREEPVIVKNLENIQGDERDIMCFSITFGRDNGGKMSMFFGALNRDGGERRLNVAVTRARSEMHVFSSIEADDIDTSRTKALGVAHLKTFLDYAKRGPIALPCGAGRGDSVGDAESPFEEAVMSALQDKGWEIRPQIGVSDYRIDLGVVHPDHAGAYLAGVECDGATYHSSASARDRDKIREAVLCNLGWNIIRIWSTDWFMNPAEALKRVHTELEELLENSRQKEKEIEAQAKEQAEQNEEWREVPEELVAETIKSQPEEEHVLQPRTSRQVKLPNVSNELELPYSDPEPPDQSSKYAKSTGVDDSAASSNVSSIEWPVQPDADRFFDAGYTPILCQLIDYLVEIEGPIEADRLARTICKAHGWKRTGANIRQQIDTCLGKNELRKEGKATFIWSPGTYQEKVPYRPIESRAVTDISRHELFGLIADHPELVMSKDRVRDLADILGVKRLSQKVNEYLGNCLSTYFMR
;
A
#
# COMPACT_ATOMS: atom_id res chain seq x y z
N MET A 1 37.57 15.26 7.07
CA MET A 1 38.28 16.00 6.00
C MET A 1 37.54 15.82 4.68
N ILE A 2 36.42 16.50 4.46
CA ILE A 2 35.85 16.63 3.11
C ILE A 2 36.60 17.82 2.49
N LYS A 3 37.65 17.53 1.73
CA LYS A 3 38.35 18.55 0.94
C LYS A 3 37.34 19.20 0.01
N THR A 4 37.36 20.53 -0.01
CA THR A 4 36.70 21.47 -0.91
C THR A 4 36.62 20.99 -2.37
N ALA A 5 35.63 20.17 -2.72
CA ALA A 5 35.46 19.62 -4.07
C ALA A 5 35.00 20.68 -5.10
N HIS A 6 34.51 21.83 -4.65
CA HIS A 6 33.92 22.86 -5.52
C HIS A 6 34.49 24.28 -5.29
N GLY A 7 35.71 24.40 -4.74
CA GLY A 7 36.34 25.70 -4.50
C GLY A 7 35.62 26.57 -3.45
N LEU A 8 34.86 25.94 -2.55
CA LEU A 8 34.11 26.65 -1.51
C LEU A 8 35.05 27.12 -0.38
N PRO A 9 34.94 28.38 0.09
CA PRO A 9 35.73 28.88 1.21
C PRO A 9 35.41 28.13 2.52
N THR A 10 36.38 28.08 3.44
CA THR A 10 36.17 27.51 4.78
C THR A 10 35.03 28.23 5.53
N ARG A 11 34.26 27.51 6.36
CA ARG A 11 33.06 28.02 7.06
C ARG A 11 33.27 29.36 7.80
N ASP A 12 34.48 29.59 8.28
CA ASP A 12 34.86 30.78 9.06
C ASP A 12 35.40 31.93 8.21
N SER A 13 35.82 31.66 6.96
CA SER A 13 36.38 32.65 6.02
C SER A 13 35.33 33.26 5.10
N VAL A 14 34.03 33.04 5.35
CA VAL A 14 32.93 33.51 4.50
C VAL A 14 32.56 34.97 4.84
N PRO A 15 32.63 35.92 3.88
CA PRO A 15 32.20 37.30 4.10
C PRO A 15 30.71 37.38 4.47
N ARG A 16 30.35 38.21 5.45
CA ARG A 16 28.95 38.37 5.91
C ARG A 16 27.97 38.84 4.82
N ARG A 17 28.44 39.58 3.81
CA ARG A 17 27.63 40.09 2.68
C ARG A 17 27.74 39.23 1.40
N SER A 18 28.07 37.96 1.53
CA SER A 18 28.12 37.00 0.40
C SER A 18 26.94 36.03 0.43
N GLU A 19 26.68 35.36 -0.69
CA GLU A 19 25.66 34.29 -0.79
C GLU A 19 25.84 33.22 0.33
N LEU A 20 27.07 32.73 0.50
CA LEU A 20 27.42 31.81 1.59
C LEU A 20 27.25 32.42 2.98
N GLY A 21 27.45 33.75 3.10
CA GLY A 21 27.27 34.49 4.35
C GLY A 21 25.81 34.54 4.78
N ALA A 22 24.90 34.74 3.82
CA ALA A 22 23.45 34.70 4.04
C ALA A 22 23.00 33.29 4.47
N LEU A 23 23.45 32.24 3.77
CA LEU A 23 23.18 30.86 4.14
C LEU A 23 23.69 30.52 5.54
N ARG A 24 24.95 30.87 5.85
CA ARG A 24 25.54 30.66 7.18
C ARG A 24 24.76 31.37 8.28
N HIS A 25 24.31 32.59 8.02
CA HIS A 25 23.49 33.34 8.98
C HIS A 25 22.17 32.63 9.26
N GLN A 26 21.45 32.18 8.22
CA GLN A 26 20.20 31.44 8.38
C GLN A 26 20.39 30.13 9.16
N LEU A 27 21.49 29.41 8.94
CA LEU A 27 21.84 28.18 9.67
C LEU A 27 22.13 28.40 11.17
N THR A 28 22.52 29.62 11.57
CA THR A 28 22.78 29.94 12.99
C THR A 28 21.52 30.33 13.76
N LEU A 29 20.41 30.59 13.08
CA LEU A 29 19.15 30.96 13.73
C LEU A 29 18.40 29.71 14.20
N GLN A 30 17.85 29.75 15.42
CA GLN A 30 16.92 28.71 15.88
C GLN A 30 15.63 28.66 15.06
N ARG A 31 15.25 29.80 14.46
CA ARG A 31 14.15 29.93 13.50
C ARG A 31 14.64 30.74 12.30
N PRO A 32 14.90 30.10 11.15
CA PRO A 32 15.29 30.81 9.93
C PRO A 32 14.23 31.85 9.55
N SER A 33 14.68 33.04 9.15
CA SER A 33 13.81 34.17 8.81
C SER A 33 13.44 34.23 7.32
N LEU A 34 14.13 33.46 6.47
CA LEU A 34 13.87 33.37 5.03
C LEU A 34 13.16 32.06 4.69
N SER A 35 12.20 32.12 3.75
CA SER A 35 11.67 30.91 3.11
C SER A 35 12.74 30.29 2.22
N ILE A 36 12.62 28.98 1.97
CA ILE A 36 13.54 28.22 1.09
C ILE A 36 13.66 28.93 -0.27
N ARG A 37 12.53 29.30 -0.88
CA ARG A 37 12.52 30.02 -2.17
C ARG A 37 13.32 31.33 -2.13
N ARG A 38 13.12 32.18 -1.11
CA ARG A 38 13.88 33.44 -0.98
C ARG A 38 15.37 33.21 -0.72
N LEU A 39 15.70 32.15 0.01
CA LEU A 39 17.09 31.76 0.25
C LEU A 39 17.76 31.36 -1.06
N LEU A 40 17.08 30.56 -1.89
CA LEU A 40 17.55 30.14 -3.22
C LEU A 40 17.71 31.33 -4.16
N GLU A 41 16.72 32.23 -4.21
CA GLU A 41 16.79 33.49 -4.96
C GLU A 41 18.00 34.35 -4.55
N SER A 42 18.36 34.34 -3.26
CA SER A 42 19.51 35.08 -2.73
C SER A 42 20.86 34.37 -2.88
N THR A 43 20.89 33.11 -3.33
CA THR A 43 22.11 32.28 -3.43
C THR A 43 22.22 31.50 -4.76
N PRO A 44 22.04 32.14 -5.93
CA PRO A 44 21.91 31.43 -7.21
C PRO A 44 23.18 30.67 -7.62
N THR A 45 24.38 31.15 -7.29
CA THR A 45 25.64 30.57 -7.79
C THR A 45 26.27 29.58 -6.82
N VAL A 46 25.98 29.73 -5.54
CA VAL A 46 26.51 28.89 -4.47
C VAL A 46 25.68 27.63 -4.28
N PHE A 47 24.37 27.72 -4.48
CA PHE A 47 23.47 26.62 -4.18
C PHE A 47 23.73 25.37 -5.03
N THR A 48 23.91 25.54 -6.35
CA THR A 48 24.26 24.44 -7.28
C THR A 48 25.65 23.84 -7.01
N LYS A 49 26.55 24.57 -6.37
CA LYS A 49 27.86 24.05 -5.94
C LYS A 49 27.79 23.25 -4.63
N LEU A 50 26.82 23.55 -3.77
CA LEU A 50 26.62 22.85 -2.51
C LEU A 50 25.78 21.58 -2.70
N ALA A 51 24.75 21.67 -3.53
CA ALA A 51 23.84 20.59 -3.88
C ALA A 51 23.77 20.46 -5.41
N PRO A 52 24.76 19.81 -6.05
CA PRO A 52 24.81 19.64 -7.50
C PRO A 52 23.73 18.69 -8.03
N CYS A 53 23.19 17.83 -7.17
CA CYS A 53 22.06 16.96 -7.47
C CYS A 53 20.94 17.25 -6.48
N MET A 54 19.71 17.38 -6.98
CA MET A 54 18.52 17.67 -6.18
C MET A 54 17.45 16.64 -6.45
N LEU A 55 16.86 16.13 -5.37
CA LEU A 55 15.72 15.21 -5.41
C LEU A 55 14.49 15.97 -4.93
N MET A 56 13.54 16.20 -5.84
CA MET A 56 12.36 17.02 -5.59
C MET A 56 11.17 16.44 -6.35
N SER A 57 9.98 16.49 -5.74
CA SER A 57 8.74 16.26 -6.49
C SER A 57 8.48 17.42 -7.48
N PRO A 58 7.72 17.20 -8.56
CA PRO A 58 7.38 18.27 -9.50
C PRO A 58 6.75 19.51 -8.83
N LEU A 59 5.89 19.28 -7.83
CA LEU A 59 5.31 20.36 -7.01
C LEU A 59 6.37 21.14 -6.22
N SER A 60 7.36 20.45 -5.67
CA SER A 60 8.46 21.08 -4.92
C SER A 60 9.33 21.94 -5.84
N VAL A 61 9.56 21.49 -7.08
CA VAL A 61 10.26 22.28 -8.10
C VAL A 61 9.53 23.60 -8.36
N ALA A 62 8.21 23.56 -8.58
CA ALA A 62 7.41 24.76 -8.80
C ALA A 62 7.35 25.70 -7.58
N GLN A 63 7.30 25.12 -6.37
CA GLN A 63 7.21 25.86 -5.12
C GLN A 63 8.53 26.56 -4.77
N TYR A 64 9.66 25.86 -4.84
CA TYR A 64 10.93 26.30 -4.28
C TYR A 64 11.86 26.93 -5.31
N LEU A 65 11.87 26.46 -6.56
CA LEU A 65 12.80 26.97 -7.57
C LEU A 65 12.20 28.18 -8.29
N PRO A 66 12.81 29.37 -8.21
CA PRO A 66 12.34 30.57 -8.88
C PRO A 66 12.47 30.44 -10.41
N ALA A 67 11.50 30.94 -11.17
CA ALA A 67 11.40 30.74 -12.63
C ALA A 67 12.59 31.29 -13.44
N ASN A 68 13.33 32.23 -12.86
CA ASN A 68 14.45 32.96 -13.47
C ASN A 68 15.84 32.48 -13.01
N GLN A 69 15.95 31.33 -12.33
CA GLN A 69 17.25 30.77 -11.94
C GLN A 69 17.97 30.11 -13.13
N THR A 70 19.30 30.06 -13.06
CA THR A 70 20.16 29.31 -14.00
C THR A 70 19.68 27.86 -14.15
N GLN A 71 19.62 27.39 -15.40
CA GLN A 71 19.13 26.06 -15.77
C GLN A 71 20.02 24.94 -15.20
N PHE A 72 19.39 23.82 -14.88
CA PHE A 72 20.08 22.56 -14.63
C PHE A 72 20.56 21.99 -15.97
N ASP A 73 21.68 21.27 -15.98
CA ASP A 73 22.13 20.61 -17.21
C ASP A 73 21.16 19.48 -17.60
N VAL A 74 20.65 18.74 -16.60
CA VAL A 74 19.79 17.56 -16.80
C VAL A 74 18.68 17.52 -15.75
N VAL A 75 17.46 17.18 -16.18
CA VAL A 75 16.37 16.71 -15.32
C VAL A 75 16.10 15.24 -15.59
N ILE A 76 15.98 14.44 -14.53
CA ILE A 76 15.62 13.03 -14.61
C ILE A 76 14.27 12.86 -13.93
N PHE A 77 13.28 12.38 -14.68
CA PHE A 77 12.00 11.93 -14.15
C PHE A 77 12.11 10.43 -13.89
N ASP A 78 11.96 10.05 -12.63
CA ASP A 78 11.81 8.65 -12.23
C ASP A 78 10.32 8.36 -11.97
N GLU A 79 9.89 7.10 -12.16
CA GLU A 79 8.48 6.69 -12.10
C GLU A 79 7.57 7.59 -12.97
N ALA A 80 8.06 7.98 -14.15
CA ALA A 80 7.42 8.96 -15.03
C ALA A 80 6.01 8.56 -15.50
N SER A 81 5.66 7.27 -15.43
CA SER A 81 4.30 6.79 -15.67
C SER A 81 3.29 7.31 -14.65
N GLN A 82 3.75 7.81 -13.49
CA GLN A 82 2.92 8.44 -12.45
C GLN A 82 2.94 9.98 -12.48
N ILE A 83 3.60 10.59 -13.45
CA ILE A 83 3.74 12.04 -13.51
C ILE A 83 2.88 12.55 -14.66
N THR A 84 1.91 13.41 -14.36
CA THR A 84 1.09 14.06 -15.38
C THR A 84 1.94 15.02 -16.21
N THR A 85 1.55 15.24 -17.46
CA THR A 85 2.30 16.09 -18.38
C THR A 85 2.46 17.51 -17.82
N TRP A 86 1.38 18.12 -17.30
CA TRP A 86 1.43 19.49 -16.74
C TRP A 86 2.30 19.63 -15.49
N ASP A 87 2.38 18.60 -14.63
CA ASP A 87 3.26 18.62 -13.47
C ASP A 87 4.74 18.63 -13.89
N ALA A 88 5.08 17.92 -14.97
CA ALA A 88 6.45 17.80 -15.44
C ALA A 88 6.98 19.03 -16.19
N VAL A 89 6.11 19.78 -16.91
CA VAL A 89 6.51 20.93 -17.75
C VAL A 89 7.35 21.95 -16.98
N GLY A 90 6.99 22.23 -15.72
CA GLY A 90 7.71 23.19 -14.87
C GLY A 90 9.15 22.77 -14.54
N ALA A 91 9.45 21.47 -14.55
CA ALA A 91 10.79 20.94 -14.33
C ALA A 91 11.57 20.84 -15.65
N ILE A 92 10.93 20.45 -16.76
CA ILE A 92 11.54 20.45 -18.10
C ILE A 92 12.05 21.83 -18.49
N ALA A 93 11.23 22.88 -18.28
CA ALA A 93 11.58 24.26 -18.63
C ALA A 93 12.84 24.80 -17.91
N ARG A 94 13.31 24.10 -16.87
CA ARG A 94 14.45 24.48 -16.04
C ARG A 94 15.70 23.67 -16.34
N ALA A 95 15.68 22.77 -17.31
CA ALA A 95 16.81 21.94 -17.67
C ALA A 95 17.13 22.00 -19.16
N GLU A 96 18.39 21.79 -19.53
CA GLU A 96 18.82 21.70 -20.93
C GLU A 96 18.48 20.33 -21.55
N GLN A 97 18.54 19.26 -20.75
CA GLN A 97 18.24 17.89 -21.17
C GLN A 97 17.21 17.24 -20.22
N SER A 98 16.35 16.37 -20.76
CA SER A 98 15.40 15.59 -19.98
C SER A 98 15.58 14.10 -20.23
N ILE A 99 15.61 13.32 -19.16
CA ILE A 99 15.59 11.86 -19.17
C ILE A 99 14.30 11.43 -18.49
N ILE A 100 13.48 10.65 -19.20
CA ILE A 100 12.17 10.21 -18.72
C ILE A 100 12.26 8.69 -18.51
N VAL A 101 12.17 8.26 -17.26
CA VAL A 101 12.30 6.86 -16.85
C VAL A 101 11.00 6.44 -16.17
N GLY A 102 10.41 5.34 -16.63
CA GLY A 102 9.20 4.78 -16.03
C GLY A 102 8.78 3.50 -16.75
N ASP A 103 7.68 2.92 -16.27
CA ASP A 103 7.12 1.70 -16.83
C ASP A 103 5.67 1.92 -17.28
N PRO A 104 5.37 1.89 -18.60
CA PRO A 104 4.02 2.12 -19.10
C PRO A 104 3.03 1.02 -18.70
N LYS A 105 3.51 -0.11 -18.15
CA LYS A 105 2.68 -1.22 -17.65
C LYS A 105 2.38 -1.11 -16.15
N GLN A 106 2.80 -0.03 -15.48
CA GLN A 106 2.43 0.30 -14.09
C GLN A 106 1.31 1.34 -14.01
N LEU A 107 0.92 1.76 -12.80
CA LEU A 107 -0.25 2.63 -12.64
C LEU A 107 -0.01 4.00 -13.29
N PRO A 108 -1.02 4.54 -13.99
CA PRO A 108 -1.04 5.96 -14.35
C PRO A 108 -1.25 6.83 -13.10
N PRO A 109 -1.00 8.16 -13.17
CA PRO A 109 -1.32 9.07 -12.08
C PRO A 109 -2.80 9.02 -11.71
N THR A 110 -3.08 9.15 -10.42
CA THR A 110 -4.44 9.26 -9.92
C THR A 110 -4.98 10.69 -10.13
N ASN A 111 -5.86 10.89 -11.10
CA ASN A 111 -6.60 12.15 -11.28
C ASN A 111 -7.66 12.31 -10.17
N PHE A 112 -7.25 12.75 -8.98
CA PHE A 112 -8.18 13.01 -7.87
C PHE A 112 -8.91 14.36 -7.99
N PHE A 113 -8.34 15.28 -8.79
CA PHE A 113 -8.85 16.64 -9.00
C PHE A 113 -9.24 16.95 -10.45
N GLY A 114 -9.15 15.98 -11.37
CA GLY A 114 -9.70 16.07 -12.73
C GLY A 114 -11.22 16.00 -12.69
N ARG A 115 -11.86 17.03 -12.14
CA ARG A 115 -13.26 17.34 -12.33
C ARG A 115 -13.27 18.69 -13.00
N THR A 116 -13.46 18.74 -14.32
CA THR A 116 -14.37 19.63 -15.07
C THR A 116 -14.22 19.46 -16.61
N ASP A 117 -13.24 18.71 -17.14
CA ASP A 117 -12.99 18.71 -18.61
C ASP A 117 -13.56 17.51 -19.39
N ASP A 118 -14.17 16.50 -18.74
CA ASP A 118 -14.77 15.36 -19.47
C ASP A 118 -15.90 15.78 -20.44
N GLU A 119 -16.60 16.89 -20.19
CA GLU A 119 -17.66 17.39 -21.09
C GLU A 119 -17.10 18.12 -22.34
N ASP A 120 -15.88 18.66 -22.28
CA ASP A 120 -15.24 19.37 -23.40
C ASP A 120 -14.24 18.47 -24.18
N GLU A 121 -13.72 17.39 -23.56
CA GLU A 121 -12.85 16.40 -24.22
C GLU A 121 -13.61 15.37 -25.08
N GLU A 122 -14.92 15.20 -24.90
CA GLU A 122 -15.70 14.26 -25.72
C GLU A 122 -15.72 14.66 -27.21
N ASP A 123 -15.62 15.96 -27.50
CA ASP A 123 -15.62 16.52 -28.87
C ASP A 123 -14.22 16.63 -29.51
N LEU A 124 -13.15 16.36 -28.75
CA LEU A 124 -11.78 16.34 -29.27
C LEU A 124 -11.47 15.03 -29.99
N ALA A 125 -10.73 15.11 -31.08
CA ALA A 125 -10.23 13.90 -31.72
C ALA A 125 -9.29 13.14 -30.76
N GLU A 126 -9.26 11.80 -30.83
CA GLU A 126 -8.51 10.96 -29.89
C GLU A 126 -7.00 11.29 -29.84
N TYR A 127 -6.44 11.87 -30.91
CA TYR A 127 -5.04 12.34 -30.97
C TYR A 127 -4.82 13.72 -30.35
N GLU A 128 -5.88 14.44 -29.96
CA GLU A 128 -5.85 15.75 -29.30
C GLU A 128 -6.11 15.64 -27.79
N LYS A 129 -6.41 14.44 -27.29
CA LYS A 129 -6.62 14.18 -25.86
C LYS A 129 -5.27 14.06 -25.16
N ASP A 130 -5.18 14.66 -23.97
CA ASP A 130 -4.00 14.56 -23.13
C ASP A 130 -3.76 13.09 -22.73
N LEU A 131 -2.53 12.61 -22.91
CA LEU A 131 -2.14 11.31 -22.41
C LEU A 131 -1.96 11.38 -20.88
N PRO A 132 -2.23 10.27 -20.16
CA PRO A 132 -2.30 10.29 -18.71
C PRO A 132 -0.96 10.61 -18.04
N SER A 133 0.17 10.38 -18.71
CA SER A 133 1.49 10.63 -18.14
C SER A 133 2.49 11.16 -19.15
N ILE A 134 3.51 11.85 -18.65
CA ILE A 134 4.63 12.32 -19.48
C ILE A 134 5.36 11.17 -20.19
N LEU A 135 5.37 9.97 -19.61
CA LEU A 135 5.99 8.79 -20.24
C LEU A 135 5.22 8.38 -21.51
N GLU A 136 3.89 8.31 -21.42
CA GLU A 136 3.05 7.98 -22.58
C GLU A 136 3.11 9.10 -23.63
N GLU A 137 3.11 10.36 -23.20
CA GLU A 137 3.27 11.54 -24.06
C GLU A 137 4.61 11.52 -24.81
N ALA A 138 5.71 11.26 -24.11
CA ALA A 138 7.05 11.13 -24.67
C ALA A 138 7.13 10.01 -25.72
N SER A 139 6.50 8.87 -25.44
CA SER A 139 6.43 7.75 -26.38
C SER A 139 5.61 8.09 -27.61
N ALA A 140 4.46 8.75 -27.45
CA ALA A 140 3.59 9.17 -28.55
C ALA A 140 4.25 10.23 -29.43
N ALA A 141 5.05 11.12 -28.85
CA ALA A 141 5.87 12.10 -29.55
C ALA A 141 7.03 11.47 -30.36
N GLY A 142 7.27 10.16 -30.24
CA GLY A 142 8.31 9.44 -30.95
C GLY A 142 9.72 9.72 -30.42
N LEU A 143 9.85 10.05 -29.14
CA LEU A 143 11.16 10.18 -28.52
C LEU A 143 11.90 8.82 -28.51
N PRO A 144 13.24 8.82 -28.63
CA PRO A 144 14.02 7.58 -28.59
C PRO A 144 13.81 6.81 -27.27
N GLU A 145 13.37 5.55 -27.37
CA GLU A 145 13.15 4.66 -26.22
C GLU A 145 14.33 3.69 -26.05
N VAL A 146 14.74 3.48 -24.81
CA VAL A 146 15.70 2.42 -24.44
C VAL A 146 15.03 1.50 -23.42
N GLN A 147 14.83 0.24 -23.80
CA GLN A 147 14.21 -0.77 -22.93
C GLN A 147 15.26 -1.43 -22.03
N LEU A 148 14.95 -1.49 -20.74
CA LEU A 148 15.77 -2.19 -19.74
C LEU A 148 15.19 -3.59 -19.51
N ASN A 149 15.85 -4.61 -20.06
CA ASN A 149 15.31 -5.97 -20.06
C ASN A 149 15.69 -6.79 -18.82
N TRP A 150 16.71 -6.39 -18.06
CA TRP A 150 17.19 -7.20 -16.94
C TRP A 150 16.35 -6.98 -15.68
N HIS A 151 15.85 -8.07 -15.11
CA HIS A 151 15.08 -8.06 -13.86
C HIS A 151 15.92 -8.59 -12.69
N TYR A 152 16.14 -7.73 -11.69
CA TYR A 152 17.01 -8.02 -10.54
C TYR A 152 16.25 -8.16 -9.20
N ARG A 153 14.96 -7.84 -9.17
CA ARG A 153 14.19 -7.75 -7.92
C ARG A 153 13.82 -9.13 -7.37
N SER A 154 13.30 -9.99 -8.23
CA SER A 154 12.75 -11.28 -7.81
C SER A 154 13.88 -12.29 -7.66
N ARG A 155 13.91 -12.95 -6.50
CA ARG A 155 14.84 -14.05 -6.23
C ARG A 155 14.51 -15.34 -6.95
N ASP A 156 13.29 -15.43 -7.45
CA ASP A 156 12.79 -16.58 -8.17
C ASP A 156 12.06 -16.12 -9.42
N GLU A 157 12.29 -16.83 -10.51
CA GLU A 157 11.68 -16.55 -11.82
C GLU A 157 10.16 -16.71 -11.76
N SER A 158 9.64 -17.56 -10.86
CA SER A 158 8.21 -17.80 -10.72
C SER A 158 7.43 -16.53 -10.31
N LEU A 159 8.06 -15.61 -9.58
CA LEU A 159 7.44 -14.36 -9.13
C LEU A 159 7.19 -13.36 -10.27
N ILE A 160 8.01 -13.38 -11.32
CA ILE A 160 7.93 -12.42 -12.43
C ILE A 160 7.42 -13.05 -13.73
N SER A 161 7.45 -14.38 -13.87
CA SER A 161 7.08 -15.08 -15.11
C SER A 161 5.69 -14.74 -15.63
N PHE A 162 4.69 -14.68 -14.74
CA PHE A 162 3.34 -14.24 -15.11
C PHE A 162 3.36 -12.84 -15.74
N SER A 163 4.00 -11.89 -15.07
CA SER A 163 4.06 -10.51 -15.55
C SER A 163 4.90 -10.37 -16.82
N ASN A 164 6.02 -11.08 -16.91
CA ASN A 164 6.87 -11.10 -18.09
C ASN A 164 6.08 -11.56 -19.32
N HIS A 165 5.30 -12.64 -19.18
CA HIS A 165 4.44 -13.16 -20.25
C HIS A 165 3.34 -12.15 -20.65
N HIS A 166 2.54 -11.68 -19.69
CA HIS A 166 1.34 -10.88 -19.99
C HIS A 166 1.61 -9.41 -20.32
N TYR A 167 2.66 -8.80 -19.77
CA TYR A 167 2.87 -7.35 -19.86
C TYR A 167 4.11 -6.96 -20.66
N TYR A 168 5.16 -7.80 -20.65
CA TYR A 168 6.45 -7.47 -21.26
C TYR A 168 6.79 -8.34 -22.50
N GLY A 169 5.93 -9.28 -22.85
CA GLY A 169 6.08 -10.14 -24.03
C GLY A 169 7.21 -11.16 -23.92
N GLY A 170 7.56 -11.58 -22.70
CA GLY A 170 8.62 -12.55 -22.44
C GLY A 170 10.04 -12.03 -22.64
N ARG A 171 10.20 -10.70 -22.76
CA ARG A 171 11.47 -10.02 -23.05
C ARG A 171 12.31 -9.70 -21.81
N LEU A 172 11.73 -9.80 -20.60
CA LEU A 172 12.51 -9.62 -19.39
C LEU A 172 13.42 -10.82 -19.17
N ILE A 173 14.68 -10.54 -18.91
CA ILE A 173 15.74 -11.49 -18.63
C ILE A 173 15.83 -11.65 -17.11
N THR A 174 15.69 -12.89 -16.64
CA THR A 174 15.74 -13.29 -15.24
C THR A 174 16.96 -14.16 -14.98
N PHE A 175 17.33 -14.28 -13.72
CA PHE A 175 18.37 -15.17 -13.27
C PHE A 175 17.74 -16.42 -12.66
N PRO A 176 18.25 -17.63 -12.98
CA PRO A 176 17.73 -18.86 -12.41
C PRO A 176 17.98 -18.94 -10.91
N SER A 177 17.08 -19.59 -10.19
CA SER A 177 17.26 -19.96 -8.78
C SER A 177 18.16 -21.21 -8.67
N PRO A 178 18.98 -21.36 -7.61
CA PRO A 178 19.75 -22.58 -7.34
C PRO A 178 18.89 -23.78 -6.93
N LYS A 179 17.56 -23.60 -6.87
CA LYS A 179 16.59 -24.68 -6.61
C LYS A 179 15.71 -24.90 -7.83
N THR A 180 15.44 -26.16 -8.11
CA THR A 180 14.61 -26.59 -9.25
C THR A 180 13.11 -26.43 -8.95
N GLU A 181 12.70 -26.63 -7.70
CA GLU A 181 11.34 -26.36 -7.23
C GLU A 181 11.26 -24.96 -6.62
N SER A 182 10.23 -24.21 -7.03
CA SER A 182 10.00 -22.85 -6.54
C SER A 182 8.89 -22.85 -5.49
N ASP A 183 9.27 -22.56 -4.25
CA ASP A 183 8.35 -22.24 -3.16
C ASP A 183 8.04 -20.73 -3.08
N ALA A 184 8.48 -19.95 -4.08
CA ALA A 184 8.38 -18.51 -4.04
C ALA A 184 6.95 -18.01 -4.32
N LEU A 185 6.12 -18.74 -5.06
CA LEU A 185 4.71 -18.40 -5.26
C LEU A 185 3.81 -19.51 -4.74
N VAL A 186 3.10 -19.24 -3.64
CA VAL A 186 2.27 -20.25 -2.97
C VAL A 186 0.81 -19.81 -2.93
N PHE A 187 -0.07 -20.69 -3.39
CA PHE A 187 -1.52 -20.49 -3.32
C PHE A 187 -2.15 -21.16 -2.09
N HIS A 188 -2.74 -20.33 -1.22
CA HIS A 188 -3.50 -20.74 -0.04
C HIS A 188 -4.99 -20.68 -0.34
N LYS A 189 -5.58 -21.86 -0.59
CA LYS A 189 -7.04 -21.99 -0.75
C LYS A 189 -7.71 -22.03 0.61
N ASN A 190 -8.77 -21.25 0.78
CA ASN A 190 -9.64 -21.32 1.95
C ASN A 190 -11.13 -21.42 1.58
N ASP A 191 -11.94 -21.77 2.58
CA ASP A 191 -13.40 -21.87 2.45
C ASP A 191 -14.09 -20.58 2.98
N GLY A 192 -13.39 -19.45 2.92
CA GLY A 192 -13.90 -18.16 3.37
C GLY A 192 -15.08 -17.66 2.53
N ALA A 193 -16.07 -17.04 3.17
CA ALA A 193 -17.18 -16.42 2.47
C ALA A 193 -17.02 -14.90 2.43
N TYR A 194 -17.28 -14.31 1.26
CA TYR A 194 -17.26 -12.86 1.08
C TYR A 194 -18.53 -12.23 1.64
N ALA A 195 -18.38 -11.36 2.64
CA ALA A 195 -19.49 -10.68 3.28
C ALA A 195 -20.02 -9.54 2.38
N ARG A 196 -20.84 -9.92 1.40
CA ARG A 196 -21.45 -9.00 0.43
C ARG A 196 -22.50 -8.12 1.13
N GLY A 197 -22.33 -6.80 1.05
CA GLY A 197 -23.24 -5.81 1.65
C GLY A 197 -22.84 -5.40 3.08
N THR A 198 -22.66 -6.36 3.97
CA THR A 198 -22.15 -6.16 5.34
C THR A 198 -20.62 -6.27 5.37
N GLY A 199 -19.92 -5.14 5.45
CA GLY A 199 -18.47 -5.10 5.67
C GLY A 199 -17.60 -5.25 4.42
N ARG A 200 -18.01 -5.99 3.38
CA ARG A 200 -17.22 -6.21 2.14
C ARG A 200 -15.84 -6.83 2.42
N THR A 201 -15.81 -7.78 3.36
CA THR A 201 -14.60 -8.44 3.84
C THR A 201 -14.69 -9.96 3.70
N ASN A 202 -13.53 -10.62 3.74
CA ASN A 202 -13.40 -12.06 3.94
C ASN A 202 -12.65 -12.31 5.25
N ILE A 203 -13.39 -12.65 6.30
CA ILE A 203 -12.85 -12.78 7.66
C ILE A 203 -11.94 -13.98 7.79
N THR A 204 -12.28 -15.10 7.15
CA THR A 204 -11.47 -16.32 7.19
C THR A 204 -10.10 -16.06 6.58
N GLU A 205 -10.08 -15.46 5.38
CA GLU A 205 -8.86 -15.09 4.68
C GLU A 205 -8.01 -14.09 5.49
N ALA A 206 -8.63 -13.07 6.09
CA ALA A 206 -7.93 -12.10 6.93
C ALA A 206 -7.26 -12.76 8.16
N ARG A 207 -7.94 -13.74 8.78
CA ARG A 207 -7.40 -14.47 9.93
C ARG A 207 -6.22 -15.35 9.55
N GLU A 208 -6.33 -16.09 8.45
CA GLU A 208 -5.23 -16.94 7.95
C GLU A 208 -3.99 -16.12 7.62
N ILE A 209 -4.16 -14.97 6.94
CA ILE A 209 -3.05 -14.06 6.63
C ILE A 209 -2.35 -13.59 7.91
N VAL A 210 -3.11 -13.16 8.91
CA VAL A 210 -2.52 -12.65 10.17
C VAL A 210 -1.89 -13.77 10.97
N GLN A 211 -2.45 -14.98 10.97
CA GLN A 211 -1.84 -16.15 11.61
C GLN A 211 -0.52 -16.53 10.94
N PHE A 212 -0.51 -16.60 9.60
CA PHE A 212 0.69 -16.84 8.81
C PHE A 212 1.76 -15.79 9.08
N ALA A 213 1.40 -14.51 8.98
CA ALA A 213 2.31 -13.40 9.21
C ALA A 213 2.84 -13.42 10.65
N ARG A 214 1.97 -13.61 11.65
CA ARG A 214 2.37 -13.72 13.05
C ARG A 214 3.40 -14.83 13.26
N SER A 215 3.15 -16.03 12.73
CA SER A 215 4.07 -17.16 12.88
C SER A 215 5.45 -16.86 12.29
N ARG A 216 5.50 -16.25 11.10
CA ARG A 216 6.76 -15.82 10.47
C ARG A 216 7.48 -14.74 11.27
N LEU A 217 6.76 -13.69 11.71
CA LEU A 217 7.32 -12.60 12.50
C LEU A 217 7.88 -13.09 13.84
N GLU A 218 7.16 -14.00 14.52
CA GLU A 218 7.61 -14.62 15.78
C GLU A 218 8.89 -15.42 15.59
N HIS A 219 8.99 -16.19 14.50
CA HIS A 219 10.21 -16.90 14.15
C HIS A 219 11.37 -15.92 13.87
N TRP A 220 11.13 -14.84 13.12
CA TRP A 220 12.18 -13.85 12.80
C TRP A 220 12.65 -13.04 14.00
N LEU A 221 11.90 -12.98 15.10
CA LEU A 221 12.41 -12.38 16.34
C LEU A 221 13.67 -13.09 16.87
N GLN A 222 13.88 -14.35 16.50
CA GLN A 222 15.05 -15.13 16.87
C GLN A 222 16.28 -14.78 16.00
N LEU A 223 16.07 -14.17 14.82
CA LEU A 223 17.15 -13.75 13.93
C LEU A 223 17.78 -12.42 14.41
N PRO A 224 19.07 -12.20 14.08
CA PRO A 224 19.71 -10.89 14.21
C PRO A 224 18.88 -9.80 13.52
N LYS A 225 18.82 -8.60 14.10
CA LYS A 225 17.93 -7.52 13.64
C LYS A 225 18.16 -7.14 12.18
N GLU A 226 19.40 -7.23 11.73
CA GLU A 226 19.89 -6.87 10.41
C GLU A 226 19.54 -7.91 9.35
N SER A 227 19.26 -9.14 9.75
CA SER A 227 18.95 -10.28 8.86
C SER A 227 17.48 -10.64 8.82
N ARG A 228 16.62 -9.88 9.51
CA ARG A 228 15.18 -10.15 9.56
C ARG A 228 14.52 -9.77 8.23
N PRO A 229 13.76 -10.69 7.61
CA PRO A 229 12.98 -10.39 6.42
C PRO A 229 11.90 -9.35 6.68
N THR A 230 11.41 -8.77 5.58
CA THR A 230 10.34 -7.78 5.56
C THR A 230 9.04 -8.38 5.03
N LEU A 231 7.89 -7.94 5.56
CA LEU A 231 6.57 -8.48 5.22
C LEU A 231 5.60 -7.38 4.80
N GLY A 232 4.82 -7.63 3.77
CA GLY A 232 3.73 -6.77 3.32
C GLY A 232 2.46 -7.56 3.04
N VAL A 233 1.32 -6.90 3.13
CA VAL A 233 0.01 -7.46 2.78
C VAL A 233 -0.68 -6.54 1.78
N ILE A 234 -1.12 -7.10 0.67
CA ILE A 234 -1.90 -6.43 -0.37
C ILE A 234 -3.34 -6.92 -0.28
N THR A 235 -4.31 -6.00 -0.33
CA THR A 235 -5.73 -6.33 -0.37
C THR A 235 -6.42 -5.72 -1.58
N PHE A 236 -7.49 -6.38 -2.05
CA PHE A 236 -8.29 -5.85 -3.15
C PHE A 236 -9.10 -4.60 -2.80
N ASN A 237 -9.49 -4.44 -1.53
CA ASN A 237 -10.28 -3.31 -1.07
C ASN A 237 -9.79 -2.78 0.29
N ILE A 238 -10.24 -1.56 0.62
CA ILE A 238 -9.86 -0.86 1.84
C ILE A 238 -10.48 -1.53 3.09
N GLN A 239 -11.70 -2.05 2.99
CA GLN A 239 -12.38 -2.69 4.12
C GLN A 239 -11.63 -3.93 4.62
N GLN A 240 -11.07 -4.73 3.72
CA GLN A 240 -10.21 -5.86 4.05
C GLN A 240 -8.88 -5.40 4.65
N GLN A 241 -8.28 -4.33 4.12
CA GLN A 241 -7.07 -3.74 4.69
C GLN A 241 -7.32 -3.32 6.15
N GLU A 242 -8.41 -2.62 6.44
CA GLU A 242 -8.80 -2.22 7.79
C GLU A 242 -9.01 -3.42 8.71
N LEU A 243 -9.68 -4.48 8.23
CA LEU A 243 -9.87 -5.72 8.99
C LEU A 243 -8.54 -6.37 9.36
N ILE A 244 -7.62 -6.50 8.40
CA ILE A 244 -6.30 -7.11 8.62
C ILE A 244 -5.47 -6.25 9.59
N LEU A 245 -5.51 -4.92 9.47
CA LEU A 245 -4.86 -4.02 10.43
C LEU A 245 -5.40 -4.20 11.85
N ASN A 246 -6.72 -4.28 12.02
CA ASN A 246 -7.32 -4.53 13.34
C ASN A 246 -6.89 -5.88 13.93
N LEU A 247 -6.80 -6.93 13.11
CA LEU A 247 -6.31 -8.25 13.55
C LEU A 247 -4.82 -8.22 13.90
N PHE A 248 -4.00 -7.44 13.17
CA PHE A 248 -2.61 -7.20 13.55
C PHE A 248 -2.51 -6.44 14.88
N ASP A 249 -3.35 -5.44 15.15
CA ASP A 249 -3.39 -4.76 16.44
C ASP A 249 -3.66 -5.73 17.59
N GLU A 250 -4.59 -6.66 17.41
CA GLU A 250 -4.86 -7.72 18.39
C GLU A 250 -3.66 -8.64 18.59
N ALA A 251 -3.01 -9.06 17.51
CA ALA A 251 -1.78 -9.86 17.58
C ALA A 251 -0.67 -9.12 18.33
N ARG A 252 -0.48 -7.81 18.09
CA ARG A 252 0.51 -6.97 18.79
C ARG A 252 0.20 -6.80 20.27
N ARG A 253 -1.07 -6.69 20.66
CA ARG A 253 -1.47 -6.69 22.08
C ARG A 253 -1.15 -8.01 22.77
N SER A 254 -1.35 -9.13 22.07
CA SER A 254 -1.04 -10.46 22.62
C SER A 254 0.47 -10.71 22.74
N ASN A 255 1.27 -10.16 21.83
CA ASN A 255 2.72 -10.27 21.82
C ASN A 255 3.39 -8.92 21.50
N PRO A 256 3.69 -8.08 22.52
CA PRO A 256 4.27 -6.75 22.32
C PRO A 256 5.63 -6.74 21.64
N LYS A 257 6.35 -7.87 21.58
CA LYS A 257 7.64 -7.97 20.86
C LYS A 257 7.47 -7.74 19.35
N LEU A 258 6.28 -7.97 18.80
CA LEU A 258 5.96 -7.76 17.39
C LEU A 258 6.00 -6.28 16.99
N GLU A 259 5.83 -5.35 17.93
CA GLU A 259 5.79 -3.91 17.66
C GLU A 259 7.04 -3.41 16.91
N TRP A 260 8.17 -4.07 17.11
CA TRP A 260 9.39 -3.78 16.39
C TRP A 260 9.19 -3.80 14.87
N PHE A 261 8.44 -4.76 14.33
CA PHE A 261 8.22 -4.88 12.88
C PHE A 261 7.30 -3.79 12.31
N PHE A 262 6.48 -3.15 13.14
CA PHE A 262 5.50 -2.15 12.72
C PHE A 262 5.95 -0.70 12.97
N SER A 263 7.13 -0.51 13.58
CA SER A 263 7.65 0.81 13.91
C SER A 263 7.94 1.66 12.68
N GLU A 264 7.37 2.86 12.61
CA GLU A 264 7.58 3.84 11.52
C GLU A 264 9.03 4.34 11.41
N ASN A 265 9.85 4.16 12.45
CA ASN A 265 11.27 4.52 12.42
C ASN A 265 12.12 3.55 11.60
N ARG A 266 11.52 2.44 11.13
CA ARG A 266 12.18 1.49 10.24
C ARG A 266 12.08 1.97 8.81
N GLU A 267 13.09 1.63 8.02
CA GLU A 267 13.06 1.82 6.57
C GLU A 267 11.93 0.98 5.94
N GLU A 268 11.80 -0.28 6.36
CA GLU A 268 10.80 -1.21 5.82
C GLU A 268 9.97 -1.85 6.94
N PRO A 269 8.95 -1.14 7.47
CA PRO A 269 8.00 -1.72 8.42
C PRO A 269 7.01 -2.66 7.72
N VAL A 270 6.28 -3.45 8.50
CA VAL A 270 5.14 -4.23 7.99
C VAL A 270 4.08 -3.28 7.45
N ILE A 271 3.66 -3.53 6.21
CA ILE A 271 2.66 -2.71 5.52
C ILE A 271 1.42 -3.53 5.19
N VAL A 272 0.25 -2.90 5.27
CA VAL A 272 -1.01 -3.44 4.77
C VAL A 272 -1.63 -2.36 3.89
N LYS A 273 -1.71 -2.60 2.59
CA LYS A 273 -2.17 -1.62 1.60
C LYS A 273 -3.11 -2.25 0.57
N ASN A 274 -3.99 -1.45 0.00
CA ASN A 274 -4.81 -1.88 -1.13
C ASN A 274 -4.05 -1.71 -2.47
N LEU A 275 -4.58 -2.30 -3.56
CA LEU A 275 -3.96 -2.20 -4.91
C LEU A 275 -3.70 -0.77 -5.38
N GLU A 276 -4.49 0.21 -4.92
CA GLU A 276 -4.33 1.61 -5.33
C GLU A 276 -3.13 2.31 -4.66
N ASN A 277 -2.69 1.84 -3.48
CA ASN A 277 -1.70 2.54 -2.65
C ASN A 277 -0.36 1.80 -2.50
N ILE A 278 -0.21 0.62 -3.09
CA ILE A 278 0.98 -0.24 -2.92
C ILE A 278 2.19 0.19 -3.77
N GLN A 279 2.03 1.14 -4.70
CA GLN A 279 3.13 1.50 -5.60
C GLN A 279 4.35 2.06 -4.87
N GLY A 280 5.54 1.69 -5.34
CA GLY A 280 6.82 2.07 -4.75
C GLY A 280 7.23 1.21 -3.55
N ASP A 281 6.28 0.54 -2.89
CA ASP A 281 6.60 -0.40 -1.81
C ASP A 281 6.88 -1.80 -2.33
N GLU A 282 7.84 -2.46 -1.72
CA GLU A 282 8.19 -3.86 -1.95
C GLU A 282 8.64 -4.49 -0.64
N ARG A 283 8.45 -5.79 -0.49
CA ARG A 283 8.91 -6.53 0.70
C ARG A 283 9.45 -7.87 0.28
N ASP A 284 10.25 -8.49 1.16
CA ASP A 284 10.76 -9.82 0.92
C ASP A 284 9.62 -10.82 0.77
N ILE A 285 8.61 -10.69 1.62
CA ILE A 285 7.44 -11.56 1.65
C ILE A 285 6.18 -10.73 1.49
N MET A 286 5.38 -11.04 0.47
CA MET A 286 4.10 -10.39 0.20
C MET A 286 2.94 -11.37 0.34
N CYS A 287 1.99 -11.08 1.23
CA CYS A 287 0.71 -11.78 1.27
C CYS A 287 -0.30 -11.03 0.39
N PHE A 288 -0.89 -11.71 -0.59
CA PHE A 288 -1.91 -11.14 -1.45
C PHE A 288 -3.30 -11.69 -1.09
N SER A 289 -4.12 -10.85 -0.47
CA SER A 289 -5.51 -11.12 -0.12
C SER A 289 -6.41 -10.84 -1.31
N ILE A 290 -6.97 -11.88 -1.94
CA ILE A 290 -7.95 -11.72 -3.03
C ILE A 290 -9.24 -11.07 -2.53
N THR A 291 -9.63 -11.29 -1.27
CA THR A 291 -10.83 -10.76 -0.59
C THR A 291 -12.17 -11.20 -1.20
N PHE A 292 -12.33 -11.08 -2.51
CA PHE A 292 -13.56 -11.38 -3.22
C PHE A 292 -13.75 -12.88 -3.37
N GLY A 293 -14.99 -13.32 -3.22
CA GLY A 293 -15.34 -14.72 -3.36
C GLY A 293 -16.84 -14.95 -3.38
N ARG A 294 -17.24 -16.20 -3.14
CA ARG A 294 -18.65 -16.57 -3.01
C ARG A 294 -19.22 -15.96 -1.73
N ASP A 295 -20.43 -15.40 -1.81
CA ASP A 295 -21.13 -14.93 -0.62
C ASP A 295 -21.68 -16.11 0.21
N ASN A 296 -22.23 -15.81 1.40
CA ASN A 296 -22.87 -16.84 2.25
C ASN A 296 -24.02 -17.59 1.56
N GLY A 297 -24.57 -17.05 0.46
CA GLY A 297 -25.57 -17.70 -0.38
C GLY A 297 -24.98 -18.49 -1.55
N GLY A 298 -23.66 -18.64 -1.62
CA GLY A 298 -22.93 -19.35 -2.67
C GLY A 298 -22.85 -18.58 -4.00
N LYS A 299 -23.37 -17.35 -4.08
CA LYS A 299 -23.38 -16.55 -5.31
C LYS A 299 -22.05 -15.83 -5.48
N MET A 300 -21.57 -15.79 -6.71
CA MET A 300 -20.32 -15.12 -7.09
C MET A 300 -20.57 -13.93 -8.01
N SER A 301 -19.96 -12.80 -7.67
CA SER A 301 -19.97 -11.58 -8.47
C SER A 301 -18.68 -11.51 -9.29
N MET A 302 -18.77 -11.20 -10.59
CA MET A 302 -17.59 -10.95 -11.44
C MET A 302 -17.09 -9.50 -11.33
N PHE A 303 -17.28 -8.91 -10.14
CA PHE A 303 -16.88 -7.54 -9.83
C PHE A 303 -15.85 -7.57 -8.70
N PHE A 304 -14.59 -7.44 -9.10
CA PHE A 304 -13.37 -7.45 -8.30
C PHE A 304 -12.85 -6.04 -8.03
N GLY A 305 -13.75 -5.07 -7.89
CA GLY A 305 -13.39 -3.69 -7.54
C GLY A 305 -12.55 -3.01 -8.61
N ALA A 306 -11.33 -2.59 -8.24
CA ALA A 306 -10.46 -1.79 -9.10
C ALA A 306 -9.97 -2.54 -10.36
N LEU A 307 -10.00 -3.89 -10.37
CA LEU A 307 -9.63 -4.67 -11.55
C LEU A 307 -10.68 -4.65 -12.67
N ASN A 308 -11.92 -4.30 -12.36
CA ASN A 308 -12.97 -4.19 -13.38
C ASN A 308 -12.94 -2.85 -14.12
N ARG A 309 -12.19 -1.87 -13.61
CA ARG A 309 -12.04 -0.55 -14.23
C ARG A 309 -10.92 -0.58 -15.26
N ASP A 310 -10.86 0.44 -16.10
CA ASP A 310 -9.76 0.63 -17.04
C ASP A 310 -8.42 0.76 -16.30
N GLY A 311 -7.38 0.15 -16.87
CA GLY A 311 -6.08 -0.01 -16.23
C GLY A 311 -6.07 -1.02 -15.06
N GLY A 312 -7.12 -1.84 -14.91
CA GLY A 312 -7.19 -2.90 -13.90
C GLY A 312 -6.03 -3.90 -14.03
N GLU A 313 -5.64 -4.23 -15.26
CA GLU A 313 -4.51 -5.10 -15.56
C GLU A 313 -3.17 -4.52 -15.07
N ARG A 314 -2.99 -3.19 -15.11
CA ARG A 314 -1.80 -2.49 -14.57
C ARG A 314 -1.77 -2.57 -13.04
N ARG A 315 -2.93 -2.46 -12.37
CA ARG A 315 -3.06 -2.65 -10.91
C ARG A 315 -2.68 -4.06 -10.48
N LEU A 316 -3.11 -5.07 -11.24
CA LEU A 316 -2.72 -6.44 -10.98
C LEU A 316 -1.21 -6.63 -11.20
N ASN A 317 -0.66 -6.13 -12.31
CA ASN A 317 0.79 -6.20 -12.58
C ASN A 317 1.59 -5.63 -11.41
N VAL A 318 1.23 -4.43 -10.97
CA VAL A 318 1.88 -3.79 -9.82
C VAL A 318 1.79 -4.67 -8.59
N ALA A 319 0.63 -5.23 -8.25
CA ALA A 319 0.46 -6.05 -7.05
C ALA A 319 1.32 -7.33 -7.06
N VAL A 320 1.35 -8.04 -8.19
CA VAL A 320 2.05 -9.33 -8.30
C VAL A 320 3.57 -9.21 -8.39
N THR A 321 4.11 -8.00 -8.66
CA THR A 321 5.55 -7.74 -8.76
C THR A 321 6.17 -7.08 -7.53
N ARG A 322 5.49 -7.06 -6.37
CA ARG A 322 5.99 -6.43 -5.13
C ARG A 322 6.84 -7.34 -4.24
N ALA A 323 6.80 -8.65 -4.48
CA ALA A 323 7.58 -9.62 -3.71
C ALA A 323 9.03 -9.69 -4.22
N ARG A 324 10.01 -9.61 -3.31
CA ARG A 324 11.41 -9.92 -3.63
C ARG A 324 11.70 -11.41 -3.54
N SER A 325 11.15 -12.11 -2.55
CA SER A 325 11.51 -13.51 -2.26
C SER A 325 10.32 -14.47 -2.28
N GLU A 326 9.21 -14.14 -1.60
CA GLU A 326 8.02 -15.01 -1.54
C GLU A 326 6.73 -14.21 -1.71
N MET A 327 5.77 -14.79 -2.42
CA MET A 327 4.39 -14.30 -2.58
C MET A 327 3.42 -15.39 -2.16
N HIS A 328 2.58 -15.08 -1.17
CA HIS A 328 1.53 -15.97 -0.68
C HIS A 328 0.16 -15.42 -1.08
N VAL A 329 -0.53 -16.11 -1.99
CA VAL A 329 -1.85 -15.69 -2.49
C VAL A 329 -2.92 -16.40 -1.66
N PHE A 330 -3.74 -15.65 -0.94
CA PHE A 330 -4.84 -16.18 -0.13
C PHE A 330 -6.17 -15.92 -0.84
N SER A 331 -6.92 -17.00 -1.12
CA SER A 331 -8.15 -16.91 -1.91
C SER A 331 -9.19 -17.92 -1.46
N SER A 332 -10.45 -17.50 -1.49
CA SER A 332 -11.62 -18.38 -1.34
C SER A 332 -12.14 -18.96 -2.66
N ILE A 333 -11.58 -18.50 -3.79
CA ILE A 333 -11.98 -18.91 -5.14
C ILE A 333 -10.77 -19.39 -5.95
N GLU A 334 -11.05 -20.19 -6.97
CA GLU A 334 -10.07 -20.65 -7.95
C GLU A 334 -10.28 -19.98 -9.32
N ALA A 335 -9.34 -20.19 -10.23
CA ALA A 335 -9.43 -19.67 -11.60
C ALA A 335 -10.72 -20.12 -12.32
N ASP A 336 -11.15 -21.36 -12.10
CA ASP A 336 -12.36 -21.93 -12.71
C ASP A 336 -13.65 -21.30 -12.20
N ASP A 337 -13.62 -20.67 -11.02
CA ASP A 337 -14.76 -19.93 -10.50
C ASP A 337 -14.98 -18.60 -11.25
N ILE A 338 -13.93 -18.07 -11.91
CA ILE A 338 -13.99 -16.79 -12.63
C ILE A 338 -14.52 -17.01 -14.05
N ASP A 339 -15.70 -16.46 -14.31
CA ASP A 339 -16.37 -16.50 -15.60
C ASP A 339 -16.10 -15.23 -16.41
N THR A 340 -15.16 -15.33 -17.34
CA THR A 340 -14.76 -14.26 -18.25
C THR A 340 -15.79 -13.97 -19.34
N SER A 341 -16.81 -14.81 -19.54
CA SER A 341 -17.91 -14.49 -20.47
C SER A 341 -18.83 -13.38 -19.93
N ARG A 342 -18.85 -13.21 -18.59
CA ARG A 342 -19.71 -12.26 -17.88
C ARG A 342 -19.05 -10.90 -17.63
N THR A 343 -17.79 -10.71 -18.02
CA THR A 343 -17.06 -9.44 -17.88
C THR A 343 -16.06 -9.27 -19.02
N LYS A 344 -15.96 -8.06 -19.56
CA LYS A 344 -14.97 -7.73 -20.60
C LYS A 344 -13.67 -7.15 -20.02
N ALA A 345 -13.58 -6.98 -18.71
CA ALA A 345 -12.45 -6.34 -18.06
C ALA A 345 -11.17 -7.20 -18.16
N LEU A 346 -10.14 -6.66 -18.81
CA LEU A 346 -8.86 -7.33 -19.01
C LEU A 346 -8.18 -7.72 -17.67
N GLY A 347 -8.25 -6.84 -16.67
CA GLY A 347 -7.73 -7.12 -15.33
C GLY A 347 -8.34 -8.36 -14.68
N VAL A 348 -9.62 -8.65 -14.92
CA VAL A 348 -10.28 -9.86 -14.39
C VAL A 348 -9.85 -11.11 -15.15
N ALA A 349 -9.67 -11.00 -16.48
CA ALA A 349 -9.11 -12.10 -17.27
C ALA A 349 -7.68 -12.44 -16.82
N HIS A 350 -6.85 -11.43 -16.56
CA HIS A 350 -5.49 -11.63 -16.04
C HIS A 350 -5.51 -12.21 -14.62
N LEU A 351 -6.43 -11.79 -13.75
CA LEU A 351 -6.58 -12.38 -12.42
C LEU A 351 -6.88 -13.88 -12.51
N LYS A 352 -7.78 -14.29 -13.42
CA LYS A 352 -8.06 -15.72 -13.65
C LYS A 352 -6.80 -16.49 -14.01
N THR A 353 -6.04 -16.02 -14.99
CA THR A 353 -4.80 -16.68 -15.41
C THR A 353 -3.76 -16.67 -14.28
N PHE A 354 -3.66 -15.60 -13.51
CA PHE A 354 -2.75 -15.50 -12.37
C PHE A 354 -3.08 -16.51 -11.26
N LEU A 355 -4.37 -16.69 -10.93
CA LEU A 355 -4.78 -17.70 -9.94
C LEU A 355 -4.49 -19.12 -10.43
N ASP A 356 -4.66 -19.39 -11.73
CA ASP A 356 -4.32 -20.70 -12.29
C ASP A 356 -2.80 -20.95 -12.22
N TYR A 357 -2.02 -19.92 -12.56
CA TYR A 357 -0.56 -19.92 -12.45
C TYR A 357 -0.07 -20.09 -11.01
N ALA A 358 -0.65 -19.37 -10.04
CA ALA A 358 -0.28 -19.51 -8.63
C ALA A 358 -0.56 -20.92 -8.08
N LYS A 359 -1.56 -21.63 -8.64
CA LYS A 359 -1.94 -22.98 -8.22
C LYS A 359 -1.16 -24.09 -8.92
N ARG A 360 -0.93 -23.97 -10.23
CA ARG A 360 -0.34 -25.02 -11.09
C ARG A 360 1.11 -24.73 -11.52
N GLY A 361 1.63 -23.54 -11.22
CA GLY A 361 2.95 -23.10 -11.63
C GLY A 361 3.07 -22.83 -13.13
N PRO A 362 4.30 -22.88 -13.68
CA PRO A 362 4.61 -22.58 -15.09
C PRO A 362 3.75 -23.30 -16.14
N ILE A 363 3.22 -24.49 -15.80
CA ILE A 363 2.36 -25.31 -16.68
C ILE A 363 1.08 -24.55 -17.09
N ALA A 364 0.59 -23.60 -16.28
CA ALA A 364 -0.61 -22.83 -16.55
C ALA A 364 -0.41 -21.65 -17.52
N LEU A 365 0.83 -21.22 -17.77
CA LEU A 365 1.08 -20.19 -18.78
C LEU A 365 1.04 -20.85 -20.16
N PRO A 366 0.29 -20.30 -21.15
CA PRO A 366 0.30 -20.82 -22.50
C PRO A 366 1.74 -20.84 -22.99
N CYS A 367 2.29 -22.04 -23.20
CA CYS A 367 3.62 -22.23 -23.75
C CYS A 367 3.71 -21.46 -25.07
N GLY A 368 4.40 -20.31 -25.04
CA GLY A 368 5.01 -19.79 -26.26
C GLY A 368 5.94 -20.89 -26.75
N ALA A 369 5.60 -21.49 -27.89
CA ALA A 369 6.37 -22.56 -28.51
C ALA A 369 7.87 -22.20 -28.52
N GLY A 370 8.67 -22.87 -27.67
CA GLY A 370 10.14 -22.76 -27.71
C GLY A 370 10.91 -22.77 -26.39
N ARG A 371 10.28 -22.58 -25.21
CA ARG A 371 11.00 -22.58 -23.92
C ARG A 371 10.59 -23.78 -23.06
N GLY A 372 11.16 -24.93 -23.40
CA GLY A 372 11.08 -26.13 -22.55
C GLY A 372 12.02 -26.02 -21.35
N ASP A 373 11.75 -26.84 -20.34
CA ASP A 373 12.65 -27.14 -19.23
C ASP A 373 14.10 -27.35 -19.72
N SER A 374 15.10 -27.07 -18.88
CA SER A 374 16.53 -27.23 -19.15
C SER A 374 16.91 -28.65 -19.62
N VAL A 375 16.71 -28.88 -20.93
CA VAL A 375 17.10 -30.09 -21.68
C VAL A 375 17.79 -29.67 -22.99
N GLY A 376 18.50 -28.53 -22.97
CA GLY A 376 19.42 -28.18 -24.04
C GLY A 376 20.73 -28.91 -23.88
N ASP A 377 21.34 -29.37 -24.97
CA ASP A 377 22.75 -29.78 -24.97
C ASP A 377 23.63 -28.56 -24.66
N ALA A 378 24.87 -28.79 -24.24
CA ALA A 378 25.85 -27.72 -24.06
C ALA A 378 26.04 -26.94 -25.38
N GLU A 379 26.18 -25.61 -25.30
CA GLU A 379 26.16 -24.74 -26.49
C GLU A 379 27.54 -24.67 -27.17
N SER A 380 28.59 -25.15 -26.50
CA SER A 380 29.97 -25.08 -26.95
C SER A 380 30.72 -26.39 -26.71
N PRO A 381 31.62 -26.80 -27.63
CA PRO A 381 32.53 -27.93 -27.41
C PRO A 381 33.41 -27.76 -26.16
N PHE A 382 33.65 -26.51 -25.74
CA PHE A 382 34.35 -26.22 -24.49
C PHE A 382 33.51 -26.62 -23.26
N GLU A 383 32.23 -26.24 -23.24
CA GLU A 383 31.29 -26.62 -22.17
C GLU A 383 31.11 -28.14 -22.11
N GLU A 384 30.98 -28.81 -23.27
CA GLU A 384 30.91 -30.28 -23.36
C GLU A 384 32.15 -30.94 -22.73
N ALA A 385 33.34 -30.42 -23.03
CA ALA A 385 34.60 -30.97 -22.50
C ALA A 385 34.71 -30.79 -20.98
N VAL A 386 34.28 -29.63 -20.45
CA VAL A 386 34.24 -29.36 -19.01
C VAL A 386 33.22 -30.28 -18.33
N MET A 387 32.02 -30.40 -18.91
CA MET A 387 30.95 -31.25 -18.40
C MET A 387 31.38 -32.72 -18.31
N SER A 388 31.94 -33.28 -19.38
CA SER A 388 32.42 -34.67 -19.40
C SER A 388 33.52 -34.89 -18.36
N ALA A 389 34.47 -33.96 -18.24
CA ALA A 389 35.58 -34.09 -17.32
C ALA A 389 35.16 -34.05 -15.83
N LEU A 390 34.13 -33.28 -15.51
CA LEU A 390 33.56 -33.24 -14.15
C LEU A 390 32.64 -34.45 -13.88
N GLN A 391 31.92 -34.94 -14.88
CA GLN A 391 31.15 -36.19 -14.78
C GLN A 391 32.06 -37.40 -14.51
N ASP A 392 33.23 -37.48 -15.15
CA ASP A 392 34.24 -38.51 -14.89
C ASP A 392 34.78 -38.49 -13.45
N LYS A 393 34.70 -37.33 -12.77
CA LYS A 393 35.05 -37.18 -11.35
C LYS A 393 33.91 -37.57 -10.40
N GLY A 394 32.73 -37.92 -10.92
CA GLY A 394 31.57 -38.35 -10.15
C GLY A 394 30.55 -37.25 -9.81
N TRP A 395 30.67 -36.06 -10.40
CA TRP A 395 29.69 -34.98 -10.22
C TRP A 395 28.53 -35.12 -11.23
N GLU A 396 27.28 -35.01 -10.76
CA GLU A 396 26.12 -34.88 -11.66
C GLU A 396 25.99 -33.42 -12.12
N ILE A 397 25.93 -33.21 -13.43
CA ILE A 397 25.89 -31.87 -14.04
C ILE A 397 24.69 -31.76 -14.96
N ARG A 398 24.03 -30.61 -14.89
CA ARG A 398 22.94 -30.20 -15.78
C ARG A 398 23.39 -28.97 -16.57
N PRO A 399 23.41 -29.02 -17.91
CA PRO A 399 23.71 -27.85 -18.73
C PRO A 399 22.51 -26.88 -18.78
N GLN A 400 22.81 -25.62 -19.09
CA GLN A 400 21.85 -24.60 -19.52
C GLN A 400 20.69 -24.40 -18.53
N ILE A 401 21.02 -24.04 -17.29
CA ILE A 401 20.05 -23.86 -16.20
C ILE A 401 19.37 -22.50 -16.31
N GLY A 402 18.03 -22.53 -16.31
CA GLY A 402 17.16 -21.35 -16.33
C GLY A 402 16.17 -21.38 -17.48
N VAL A 403 15.01 -20.72 -17.29
CA VAL A 403 13.97 -20.67 -18.32
C VAL A 403 13.98 -19.37 -19.15
N SER A 404 14.85 -18.43 -18.77
CA SER A 404 15.02 -17.14 -19.43
C SER A 404 16.02 -17.18 -20.59
N ASP A 405 16.24 -16.03 -21.23
CA ASP A 405 17.28 -15.85 -22.24
C ASP A 405 18.70 -15.85 -21.64
N TYR A 406 18.82 -15.66 -20.32
CA TYR A 406 20.05 -15.91 -19.58
C TYR A 406 19.99 -17.27 -18.91
N ARG A 407 21.08 -18.04 -19.06
CA ARG A 407 21.22 -19.38 -18.51
C ARG A 407 22.60 -19.51 -17.88
N ILE A 408 22.69 -20.31 -16.83
CA ILE A 408 23.99 -20.75 -16.29
C ILE A 408 24.46 -21.92 -17.15
N ASP A 409 25.68 -21.85 -17.64
CA ASP A 409 26.21 -22.80 -18.63
C ASP A 409 26.13 -24.25 -18.11
N LEU A 410 26.58 -24.48 -16.88
CA LEU A 410 26.55 -25.80 -16.23
C LEU A 410 26.21 -25.63 -14.74
N GLY A 411 25.31 -26.42 -14.17
CA GLY A 411 25.17 -26.50 -12.71
C GLY A 411 25.43 -27.89 -12.17
N VAL A 412 26.12 -27.90 -11.04
CA VAL A 412 26.49 -29.10 -10.29
C VAL A 412 25.38 -29.42 -9.32
N VAL A 413 24.73 -30.57 -9.49
CA VAL A 413 23.62 -31.01 -8.63
C VAL A 413 24.15 -31.33 -7.24
N HIS A 414 23.41 -30.92 -6.20
CA HIS A 414 23.77 -31.20 -4.82
C HIS A 414 23.60 -32.71 -4.52
N PRO A 415 24.65 -33.43 -4.10
CA PRO A 415 24.57 -34.89 -3.89
C PRO A 415 23.58 -35.32 -2.80
N ASP A 416 23.43 -34.50 -1.74
CA ASP A 416 22.57 -34.83 -0.60
C ASP A 416 21.16 -34.21 -0.69
N HIS A 417 20.89 -33.31 -1.65
CA HIS A 417 19.61 -32.59 -1.78
C HIS A 417 19.03 -32.73 -3.17
N ALA A 418 18.01 -33.57 -3.31
CA ALA A 418 17.29 -33.71 -4.56
C ALA A 418 16.68 -32.35 -4.99
N GLY A 419 16.95 -31.93 -6.21
CA GLY A 419 16.39 -30.70 -6.79
C GLY A 419 17.15 -29.40 -6.46
N ALA A 420 18.28 -29.45 -5.72
CA ALA A 420 19.13 -28.29 -5.45
C ALA A 420 20.46 -28.36 -6.20
N TYR A 421 21.03 -27.21 -6.52
CA TYR A 421 22.38 -27.08 -7.10
C TYR A 421 23.38 -26.63 -6.04
N LEU A 422 24.56 -27.27 -6.02
CA LEU A 422 25.68 -26.91 -5.14
C LEU A 422 26.40 -25.65 -5.66
N ALA A 423 26.63 -25.61 -6.98
CA ALA A 423 27.36 -24.54 -7.64
C ALA A 423 26.92 -24.40 -9.11
N GLY A 424 27.04 -23.19 -9.64
CA GLY A 424 26.97 -22.88 -11.07
C GLY A 424 28.37 -22.68 -11.62
N VAL A 425 28.66 -23.28 -12.76
CA VAL A 425 29.94 -23.15 -13.47
C VAL A 425 29.71 -22.28 -14.71
N GLU A 426 30.39 -21.13 -14.76
CA GLU A 426 30.39 -20.25 -15.93
C GLU A 426 31.64 -20.47 -16.78
N CYS A 427 31.44 -20.73 -18.06
CA CYS A 427 32.44 -20.88 -19.10
C CYS A 427 32.49 -19.59 -19.95
N ASP A 428 33.67 -19.03 -20.19
CA ASP A 428 33.90 -17.81 -20.98
C ASP A 428 33.76 -18.00 -22.51
N GLY A 429 32.75 -18.76 -22.96
CA GLY A 429 32.50 -19.11 -24.37
C GLY A 429 32.08 -17.95 -25.28
N ALA A 430 31.73 -18.22 -26.55
CA ALA A 430 31.38 -17.16 -27.52
C ALA A 430 30.19 -16.27 -27.07
N THR A 431 29.26 -16.82 -26.29
CA THR A 431 28.11 -16.13 -25.68
C THR A 431 28.55 -15.07 -24.63
N TYR A 432 29.71 -15.25 -23.98
CA TYR A 432 30.36 -14.34 -23.02
C TYR A 432 30.81 -12.99 -23.66
N HIS A 433 31.01 -12.95 -24.98
CA HIS A 433 31.47 -11.77 -25.72
C HIS A 433 30.34 -10.82 -26.17
N SER A 434 29.07 -11.18 -25.98
CA SER A 434 27.92 -10.43 -26.52
C SER A 434 27.48 -9.21 -25.68
N SER A 435 27.99 -9.04 -24.45
CA SER A 435 27.53 -7.99 -23.52
C SER A 435 28.28 -6.66 -23.69
N ALA A 436 27.55 -5.54 -23.59
CA ALA A 436 28.04 -4.19 -23.89
C ALA A 436 29.20 -3.68 -23.00
N SER A 437 29.37 -4.19 -21.77
CA SER A 437 30.46 -3.78 -20.86
C SER A 437 31.05 -4.96 -20.07
N ALA A 438 32.35 -4.92 -19.77
CA ALA A 438 33.01 -5.93 -18.92
C ALA A 438 32.55 -5.85 -17.45
N ARG A 439 32.14 -4.67 -16.97
CA ARG A 439 31.72 -4.47 -15.58
C ARG A 439 30.36 -5.12 -15.29
N ASP A 440 29.42 -5.01 -16.22
CA ASP A 440 28.12 -5.67 -16.09
C ASP A 440 28.26 -7.20 -16.16
N ARG A 441 29.17 -7.68 -17.02
CA ARG A 441 29.50 -9.11 -17.17
C ARG A 441 30.09 -9.73 -15.93
N ASP A 442 31.11 -9.11 -15.36
CA ASP A 442 31.99 -9.82 -14.42
C ASP A 442 31.69 -9.52 -12.96
N LYS A 443 31.04 -8.39 -12.65
CA LYS A 443 30.78 -8.00 -11.25
C LYS A 443 29.31 -7.98 -10.90
N ILE A 444 28.45 -7.50 -11.79
CA ILE A 444 27.02 -7.35 -11.48
C ILE A 444 26.34 -8.71 -11.55
N ARG A 445 26.57 -9.50 -12.62
CA ARG A 445 25.96 -10.84 -12.75
C ARG A 445 26.35 -11.78 -11.62
N GLU A 446 27.65 -11.90 -11.35
CA GLU A 446 28.14 -12.74 -10.27
C GLU A 446 27.59 -12.28 -8.91
N ALA A 447 27.58 -10.98 -8.64
CA ALA A 447 26.98 -10.46 -7.41
C ALA A 447 25.47 -10.77 -7.30
N VAL A 448 24.73 -10.72 -8.41
CA VAL A 448 23.31 -11.07 -8.43
C VAL A 448 23.12 -12.56 -8.17
N LEU A 449 23.82 -13.44 -8.90
CA LEU A 449 23.74 -14.88 -8.70
C LEU A 449 24.14 -15.31 -7.28
N CYS A 450 25.21 -14.73 -6.73
CA CYS A 450 25.61 -14.96 -5.35
C CYS A 450 24.54 -14.49 -4.34
N ASN A 451 23.88 -13.36 -4.61
CA ASN A 451 22.75 -12.88 -3.79
C ASN A 451 21.49 -13.77 -3.88
N LEU A 452 21.36 -14.54 -4.97
CA LEU A 452 20.33 -15.58 -5.16
C LEU A 452 20.70 -16.90 -4.47
N GLY A 453 21.92 -17.02 -3.94
CA GLY A 453 22.40 -18.20 -3.24
C GLY A 453 23.23 -19.16 -4.10
N TRP A 454 23.59 -18.77 -5.33
CA TRP A 454 24.54 -19.55 -6.13
C TRP A 454 25.96 -19.40 -5.60
N ASN A 455 26.70 -20.50 -5.60
CA ASN A 455 28.15 -20.46 -5.59
C ASN A 455 28.61 -20.53 -7.04
N ILE A 456 29.20 -19.45 -7.57
CA ILE A 456 29.65 -19.40 -8.97
C ILE A 456 31.13 -19.71 -9.06
N ILE A 457 31.48 -20.71 -9.88
CA ILE A 457 32.86 -21.08 -10.20
C ILE A 457 33.11 -20.78 -11.67
N ARG A 458 34.04 -19.87 -11.95
CA ARG A 458 34.39 -19.52 -13.34
C ARG A 458 35.52 -20.39 -13.87
N ILE A 459 35.41 -20.82 -15.12
CA ILE A 459 36.46 -21.52 -15.86
C ILE A 459 36.78 -20.74 -17.13
N TRP A 460 38.02 -20.28 -17.25
CA TRP A 460 38.52 -19.60 -18.44
C TRP A 460 38.98 -20.62 -19.48
N SER A 461 38.56 -20.42 -20.72
CA SER A 461 38.88 -21.21 -21.90
C SER A 461 40.39 -21.23 -22.15
N THR A 462 41.07 -20.12 -21.84
CA THR A 462 42.54 -20.03 -21.91
C THR A 462 43.21 -20.97 -20.92
N ASP A 463 42.71 -21.02 -19.68
CA ASP A 463 43.28 -21.85 -18.61
C ASP A 463 43.00 -23.33 -18.90
N TRP A 464 41.78 -23.63 -19.36
CA TRP A 464 41.39 -24.97 -19.77
C TRP A 464 42.18 -25.47 -20.97
N PHE A 465 42.42 -24.64 -21.98
CA PHE A 465 43.18 -25.04 -23.16
C PHE A 465 44.67 -25.25 -22.84
N MET A 466 45.25 -24.43 -21.96
CA MET A 466 46.67 -24.52 -21.59
C MET A 466 46.94 -25.70 -20.66
N ASN A 467 46.10 -25.92 -19.64
CA ASN A 467 46.27 -27.04 -18.70
C ASN A 467 44.91 -27.53 -18.15
N PRO A 468 44.20 -28.41 -18.89
CA PRO A 468 42.88 -28.89 -18.47
C PRO A 468 42.93 -29.64 -17.13
N ALA A 469 43.99 -30.40 -16.88
CA ALA A 469 44.12 -31.20 -15.68
C ALA A 469 44.24 -30.36 -14.40
N GLU A 470 44.94 -29.22 -14.48
CA GLU A 470 45.09 -28.29 -13.35
C GLU A 470 43.80 -27.48 -13.12
N ALA A 471 43.18 -27.00 -14.19
CA ALA A 471 41.89 -26.31 -14.12
C ALA A 471 40.80 -27.21 -13.52
N LEU A 472 40.69 -28.46 -13.98
CA LEU A 472 39.77 -29.46 -13.44
C LEU A 472 40.05 -29.76 -11.97
N LYS A 473 41.33 -29.90 -11.59
CA LYS A 473 41.70 -30.16 -10.19
C LYS A 473 41.28 -29.00 -9.29
N ARG A 474 41.48 -27.74 -9.71
CA ARG A 474 41.05 -26.56 -8.95
C ARG A 474 39.53 -26.58 -8.72
N VAL A 475 38.75 -26.73 -9.79
CA VAL A 475 37.28 -26.74 -9.71
C VAL A 475 36.78 -27.89 -8.86
N HIS A 476 37.37 -29.08 -8.98
CA HIS A 476 37.02 -30.23 -8.17
C HIS A 476 37.26 -29.99 -6.67
N THR A 477 38.44 -29.47 -6.29
CA THR A 477 38.73 -29.13 -4.89
C THR A 477 37.75 -28.09 -4.34
N GLU A 478 37.42 -27.07 -5.15
CA GLU A 478 36.49 -26.01 -4.76
C GLU A 478 35.06 -26.56 -4.56
N LEU A 479 34.61 -27.49 -5.39
CA LEU A 479 33.33 -28.19 -5.21
C LEU A 479 33.33 -29.08 -3.96
N GLU A 480 34.43 -29.78 -3.66
CA GLU A 480 34.55 -30.58 -2.43
C GLU A 480 34.48 -29.69 -1.18
N GLU A 481 35.17 -28.54 -1.19
CA GLU A 481 35.11 -27.57 -0.10
C GLU A 481 33.70 -26.99 0.08
N LEU A 482 33.00 -26.67 -1.01
CA LEU A 482 31.61 -26.20 -0.96
C LEU A 482 30.66 -27.27 -0.39
N LEU A 483 30.84 -28.53 -0.78
CA LEU A 483 30.03 -29.65 -0.28
C LEU A 483 30.23 -29.84 1.23
N GLU A 484 31.47 -29.80 1.71
CA GLU A 484 31.77 -29.93 3.14
C GLU A 484 31.21 -28.74 3.95
N ASN A 485 31.34 -27.52 3.43
CA ASN A 485 30.74 -26.34 4.05
C ASN A 485 29.21 -26.42 4.11
N SER A 486 28.55 -26.98 3.08
CA SER A 486 27.09 -27.19 3.09
C SER A 486 26.68 -28.16 4.20
N ARG A 487 27.36 -29.32 4.30
CA ARG A 487 27.11 -30.33 5.33
C ARG A 487 27.35 -29.81 6.75
N GLN A 488 28.32 -28.92 6.94
CA GLN A 488 28.58 -28.29 8.24
C GLN A 488 27.47 -27.33 8.64
N LYS A 489 27.03 -26.46 7.72
CA LYS A 489 25.89 -25.56 7.97
C LYS A 489 24.62 -26.32 8.33
N GLU A 490 24.36 -27.44 7.66
CA GLU A 490 23.20 -28.27 7.97
C GLU A 490 23.25 -28.85 9.38
N LYS A 491 24.40 -29.37 9.81
CA LYS A 491 24.57 -29.87 11.19
C LYS A 491 24.34 -28.77 12.21
N GLU A 492 24.76 -27.54 11.93
CA GLU A 492 24.51 -26.37 12.78
C GLU A 492 23.02 -26.01 12.82
N ILE A 493 22.34 -26.02 11.67
CA ILE A 493 20.90 -25.74 11.58
C ILE A 493 20.09 -26.82 12.30
N GLU A 494 20.40 -28.10 12.11
CA GLU A 494 19.73 -29.21 12.79
C GLU A 494 19.96 -29.19 14.30
N ALA A 495 21.17 -28.82 14.75
CA ALA A 495 21.47 -28.66 16.17
C ALA A 495 20.64 -27.51 16.78
N GLN A 496 20.58 -26.36 16.10
CA GLN A 496 19.76 -25.22 16.53
C GLN A 496 18.26 -25.56 16.51
N ALA A 497 17.78 -26.30 15.51
CA ALA A 497 16.39 -26.72 15.40
C ALA A 497 15.99 -27.69 16.52
N LYS A 498 16.89 -28.61 16.93
CA LYS A 498 16.68 -29.50 18.08
C LYS A 498 16.66 -28.72 19.40
N GLU A 499 17.60 -27.81 19.61
CA GLU A 499 17.68 -26.98 20.80
C GLU A 499 16.44 -26.06 20.94
N GLN A 500 15.90 -25.58 19.80
CA GLN A 500 14.63 -24.84 19.74
C GLN A 500 13.39 -25.72 19.95
N ALA A 501 13.38 -26.97 19.47
CA ALA A 501 12.28 -27.90 19.69
C ALA A 501 12.18 -28.27 21.18
N GLU A 502 13.32 -28.50 21.84
CA GLU A 502 13.40 -28.74 23.28
C GLU A 502 12.93 -27.51 24.09
N GLN A 503 13.33 -26.30 23.70
CA GLN A 503 12.82 -25.06 24.31
C GLN A 503 11.32 -24.85 24.06
N ASN A 504 10.78 -25.22 22.90
CA ASN A 504 9.34 -25.08 22.61
C ASN A 504 8.48 -26.15 23.31
N GLU A 505 9.02 -27.33 23.61
CA GLU A 505 8.34 -28.34 24.44
C GLU A 505 8.20 -27.87 25.90
N GLU A 506 9.21 -27.18 26.44
CA GLU A 506 9.15 -26.55 27.78
C GLU A 506 8.02 -25.49 27.92
N TRP A 507 7.59 -24.87 26.81
CA TRP A 507 6.46 -23.92 26.80
C TRP A 507 5.09 -24.59 26.60
N ARG A 508 5.03 -25.86 26.17
CA ARG A 508 3.77 -26.62 26.00
C ARG A 508 3.23 -27.17 27.32
N GLU A 509 4.08 -27.40 28.31
CA GLU A 509 3.65 -27.76 29.67
C GLU A 509 3.30 -26.49 30.47
N VAL A 510 2.11 -25.95 30.22
CA VAL A 510 1.48 -24.97 31.12
C VAL A 510 1.04 -25.71 32.39
N PRO A 511 1.39 -25.26 33.61
CA PRO A 511 0.92 -25.87 34.85
C PRO A 511 -0.61 -25.98 34.91
N GLU A 512 -1.13 -27.16 35.25
CA GLU A 512 -2.59 -27.49 35.29
C GLU A 512 -3.43 -26.48 36.11
N GLU A 513 -2.81 -25.70 37.01
CA GLU A 513 -3.48 -24.67 37.80
C GLU A 513 -4.06 -23.50 36.96
N LEU A 514 -3.47 -23.17 35.80
CA LEU A 514 -3.99 -22.09 34.92
C LEU A 514 -5.17 -22.51 34.03
N VAL A 515 -5.29 -23.81 33.74
CA VAL A 515 -6.43 -24.36 32.99
C VAL A 515 -7.69 -24.39 33.87
N ALA A 516 -7.52 -24.58 35.18
CA ALA A 516 -8.61 -24.60 36.15
C ALA A 516 -9.26 -23.22 36.40
N GLU A 517 -8.53 -22.11 36.20
CA GLU A 517 -9.08 -20.75 36.35
C GLU A 517 -9.90 -20.30 35.12
N THR A 518 -9.57 -20.80 33.93
CA THR A 518 -10.27 -20.42 32.69
C THR A 518 -11.66 -21.06 32.57
N ILE A 519 -11.90 -22.17 33.28
CA ILE A 519 -13.21 -22.86 33.33
C ILE A 519 -14.19 -22.17 34.31
N LYS A 520 -13.71 -21.33 35.24
CA LYS A 520 -14.54 -20.68 36.27
C LYS A 520 -15.22 -19.37 35.84
N SER A 521 -14.95 -18.84 34.65
CA SER A 521 -15.43 -17.50 34.24
C SER A 521 -16.36 -17.49 33.02
N GLN A 522 -17.13 -18.55 32.80
CA GLN A 522 -18.31 -18.50 31.92
C GLN A 522 -19.59 -18.60 32.77
N PRO A 523 -20.62 -17.75 32.56
CA PRO A 523 -21.92 -17.96 33.17
C PRO A 523 -22.64 -19.12 32.47
N GLU A 524 -23.07 -20.11 33.25
CA GLU A 524 -23.96 -21.20 32.83
C GLU A 524 -25.37 -20.64 32.54
N GLU A 525 -25.84 -20.70 31.30
CA GLU A 525 -27.27 -20.77 30.99
C GLU A 525 -27.61 -22.20 30.59
N GLU A 526 -28.30 -22.91 31.49
CA GLU A 526 -28.86 -24.24 31.27
C GLU A 526 -30.02 -24.17 30.27
N HIS A 527 -29.87 -24.78 29.09
CA HIS A 527 -31.02 -25.24 28.30
C HIS A 527 -30.99 -26.77 28.19
N VAL A 528 -31.87 -27.38 28.98
CA VAL A 528 -32.18 -28.82 29.01
C VAL A 528 -32.74 -29.26 27.65
N LEU A 529 -32.03 -30.15 26.96
CA LEU A 529 -32.54 -30.91 25.82
C LEU A 529 -33.06 -32.27 26.30
N GLN A 530 -34.36 -32.52 26.10
CA GLN A 530 -34.93 -33.88 26.09
C GLN A 530 -35.24 -34.31 24.65
N PRO A 531 -35.04 -35.60 24.29
CA PRO A 531 -35.23 -36.08 22.92
C PRO A 531 -36.70 -36.48 22.67
N ARG A 532 -37.27 -36.06 21.54
CA ARG A 532 -38.54 -36.61 21.01
C ARG A 532 -38.54 -36.79 19.49
N THR A 533 -38.42 -38.06 19.12
CA THR A 533 -39.06 -38.79 18.01
C THR A 533 -39.85 -38.02 16.93
N SER A 534 -39.39 -38.22 15.69
CA SER A 534 -40.14 -38.42 14.44
C SER A 534 -41.65 -38.17 14.44
N ARG A 535 -42.08 -37.16 13.66
CA ARG A 535 -43.45 -37.08 13.14
C ARG A 535 -43.48 -36.51 11.72
N GLN A 536 -44.07 -37.29 10.82
CA GLN A 536 -44.32 -37.02 9.41
C GLN A 536 -45.05 -35.70 9.17
N VAL A 537 -44.63 -34.96 8.14
CA VAL A 537 -45.41 -33.85 7.58
C VAL A 537 -46.00 -34.30 6.25
N LYS A 538 -47.33 -34.19 6.15
CA LYS A 538 -48.16 -34.40 4.95
C LYS A 538 -48.10 -33.16 4.06
N LEU A 539 -48.01 -33.38 2.75
CA LEU A 539 -48.34 -32.43 1.69
C LEU A 539 -49.84 -32.09 1.68
N PRO A 540 -50.20 -30.90 1.19
CA PRO A 540 -51.38 -30.77 0.35
C PRO A 540 -51.02 -30.19 -1.03
N ASN A 541 -51.50 -30.90 -2.07
CA ASN A 541 -51.77 -30.34 -3.39
C ASN A 541 -53.08 -29.52 -3.36
N VAL A 542 -53.24 -28.59 -4.32
CA VAL A 542 -54.35 -28.49 -5.29
C VAL A 542 -54.35 -27.09 -5.96
N SER A 543 -53.99 -27.08 -7.26
CA SER A 543 -54.56 -26.39 -8.45
C SER A 543 -54.95 -24.89 -8.41
N ASN A 544 -54.35 -24.01 -9.24
CA ASN A 544 -54.60 -23.66 -10.68
C ASN A 544 -55.62 -22.52 -10.88
N GLU A 545 -55.17 -21.38 -11.45
CA GLU A 545 -55.68 -20.74 -12.70
C GLU A 545 -55.40 -19.21 -12.82
N LEU A 546 -54.85 -18.83 -14.00
CA LEU A 546 -55.05 -17.61 -14.84
C LEU A 546 -54.63 -16.23 -14.25
N GLU A 547 -54.07 -15.23 -14.94
CA GLU A 547 -53.87 -14.89 -16.37
C GLU A 547 -52.87 -13.70 -16.46
N LEU A 548 -52.11 -13.59 -17.56
CA LEU A 548 -51.29 -12.41 -17.92
C LEU A 548 -52.11 -11.39 -18.72
N PRO A 549 -51.67 -10.12 -18.78
CA PRO A 549 -51.43 -9.59 -20.13
C PRO A 549 -50.15 -8.76 -20.28
N TYR A 550 -49.55 -8.93 -21.46
CA TYR A 550 -48.55 -8.09 -22.11
C TYR A 550 -49.19 -6.82 -22.70
N SER A 551 -48.42 -5.72 -22.76
CA SER A 551 -48.54 -4.72 -23.83
C SER A 551 -47.22 -3.96 -24.02
N ASP A 552 -46.71 -3.98 -25.24
CA ASP A 552 -45.51 -3.30 -25.75
C ASP A 552 -45.82 -1.88 -26.32
N PRO A 553 -44.80 -1.06 -26.67
CA PRO A 553 -44.79 0.41 -26.53
C PRO A 553 -44.90 1.20 -27.85
N GLU A 554 -45.05 2.54 -27.79
CA GLU A 554 -44.56 3.54 -28.78
C GLU A 554 -44.68 5.03 -28.25
N PRO A 555 -44.00 6.05 -28.84
CA PRO A 555 -43.37 7.21 -28.17
C PRO A 555 -43.94 8.60 -28.63
N PRO A 556 -43.19 9.73 -28.58
CA PRO A 556 -42.70 10.53 -27.44
C PRO A 556 -43.32 11.95 -27.39
N ASP A 557 -43.17 12.70 -26.28
CA ASP A 557 -43.18 14.17 -26.35
C ASP A 557 -42.24 14.82 -25.31
N GLN A 558 -41.56 15.87 -25.78
CA GLN A 558 -40.47 16.60 -25.14
C GLN A 558 -41.03 17.71 -24.24
N SER A 559 -40.65 17.71 -22.96
CA SER A 559 -40.28 18.94 -22.20
C SER A 559 -40.16 18.65 -20.70
N SER A 560 -38.95 18.69 -20.18
CA SER A 560 -38.61 19.40 -18.93
C SER A 560 -37.15 19.13 -18.57
N LYS A 561 -36.35 20.20 -18.64
CA LYS A 561 -35.03 20.25 -18.02
C LYS A 561 -35.23 20.34 -16.50
N TYR A 562 -34.26 19.80 -15.76
CA TYR A 562 -34.17 19.67 -14.29
C TYR A 562 -34.81 18.39 -13.71
N ALA A 563 -33.97 17.36 -13.53
CA ALA A 563 -34.34 16.09 -12.94
C ALA A 563 -34.57 16.21 -11.43
N LYS A 564 -35.79 15.90 -10.99
CA LYS A 564 -36.12 15.44 -9.65
C LYS A 564 -35.65 13.99 -9.51
N SER A 565 -34.84 13.68 -8.49
CA SER A 565 -34.55 12.29 -8.14
C SER A 565 -35.68 11.72 -7.26
N THR A 566 -36.32 10.65 -7.72
CA THR A 566 -37.23 9.77 -6.97
C THR A 566 -36.46 8.64 -6.30
N GLY A 567 -36.94 8.21 -5.14
CA GLY A 567 -36.20 7.47 -4.13
C GLY A 567 -36.07 5.95 -4.31
N VAL A 568 -35.14 5.41 -3.51
CA VAL A 568 -34.99 3.99 -3.16
C VAL A 568 -34.84 3.94 -1.63
N ASP A 569 -35.56 3.00 -1.02
CA ASP A 569 -35.63 2.74 0.42
C ASP A 569 -34.25 2.46 1.06
N ASP A 570 -33.93 3.23 2.10
CA ASP A 570 -32.80 3.00 3.00
C ASP A 570 -33.33 2.53 4.37
N SER A 571 -32.96 1.31 4.76
CA SER A 571 -33.07 0.81 6.14
C SER A 571 -31.69 0.43 6.66
N ALA A 572 -30.99 1.40 7.26
CA ALA A 572 -30.06 1.19 8.37
C ALA A 572 -29.63 2.54 8.97
N ALA A 573 -29.95 2.73 10.26
CA ALA A 573 -29.57 3.82 11.15
C ALA A 573 -30.20 5.20 10.88
N SER A 574 -31.51 5.28 11.06
CA SER A 574 -32.20 6.50 11.50
C SER A 574 -31.69 6.91 12.89
N SER A 575 -30.74 7.84 12.94
CA SER A 575 -30.46 8.62 14.16
C SER A 575 -31.30 9.89 14.10
N ASN A 576 -32.35 9.95 14.92
CA ASN A 576 -33.30 11.06 15.02
C ASN A 576 -32.58 12.41 15.27
N VAL A 577 -32.55 13.28 14.25
CA VAL A 577 -32.43 14.73 14.45
C VAL A 577 -33.82 15.31 14.20
N SER A 578 -34.72 15.06 15.14
CA SER A 578 -36.12 15.47 15.05
C SER A 578 -36.54 16.19 16.32
N SER A 579 -35.85 17.27 16.72
CA SER A 579 -36.27 18.08 17.88
C SER A 579 -35.67 19.51 17.93
N ILE A 580 -35.37 20.16 16.81
CA ILE A 580 -35.14 21.63 16.82
C ILE A 580 -36.35 22.27 16.14
N GLU A 581 -37.22 22.90 16.94
CA GLU A 581 -38.30 23.74 16.42
C GLU A 581 -37.70 25.06 15.95
N TRP A 582 -37.56 25.22 14.64
CA TRP A 582 -36.99 26.43 14.06
C TRP A 582 -37.99 27.59 14.12
N PRO A 583 -37.55 28.82 14.42
CA PRO A 583 -38.42 30.00 14.49
C PRO A 583 -39.03 30.37 13.13
N VAL A 584 -38.38 29.95 12.03
CA VAL A 584 -38.83 30.12 10.65
C VAL A 584 -38.53 28.83 9.89
N GLN A 585 -39.42 28.41 8.98
CA GLN A 585 -39.20 27.21 8.18
C GLN A 585 -38.02 27.42 7.20
N PRO A 586 -36.98 26.56 7.24
CA PRO A 586 -35.87 26.62 6.29
C PRO A 586 -36.33 26.37 4.85
N ASP A 587 -35.80 27.14 3.90
CA ASP A 587 -36.14 27.04 2.47
C ASP A 587 -34.84 26.91 1.66
N ALA A 588 -34.64 25.74 1.06
CA ALA A 588 -33.41 25.39 0.36
C ALA A 588 -33.28 26.14 -0.98
N ASP A 589 -34.39 26.41 -1.67
CA ASP A 589 -34.40 27.00 -3.00
C ASP A 589 -34.02 28.49 -2.97
N ARG A 590 -34.24 29.13 -1.82
CA ARG A 590 -34.00 30.57 -1.60
C ARG A 590 -32.70 30.86 -0.85
N PHE A 591 -31.91 29.85 -0.51
CA PHE A 591 -30.77 29.98 0.39
C PHE A 591 -29.72 31.02 -0.04
N PHE A 592 -29.52 31.17 -1.35
CA PHE A 592 -28.59 32.13 -1.93
C PHE A 592 -29.24 33.46 -2.32
N ASP A 593 -30.55 33.63 -2.10
CA ASP A 593 -31.26 34.86 -2.41
C ASP A 593 -30.87 35.97 -1.43
N ALA A 594 -30.65 37.18 -1.95
CA ALA A 594 -30.42 38.37 -1.14
C ALA A 594 -31.57 38.64 -0.15
N GLY A 595 -32.81 38.29 -0.52
CA GLY A 595 -34.00 38.43 0.34
C GLY A 595 -34.11 37.38 1.45
N TYR A 596 -33.35 36.28 1.38
CA TYR A 596 -33.34 35.21 2.38
C TYR A 596 -32.22 35.36 3.42
N THR A 597 -31.21 36.17 3.12
CA THR A 597 -30.07 36.44 4.01
C THR A 597 -30.51 36.87 5.43
N PRO A 598 -31.52 37.75 5.64
CA PRO A 598 -31.99 38.10 6.98
C PRO A 598 -32.62 36.93 7.75
N ILE A 599 -33.28 36.00 7.05
CA ILE A 599 -33.88 34.79 7.64
C ILE A 599 -32.77 33.82 8.03
N LEU A 600 -31.76 33.65 7.17
CA LEU A 600 -30.59 32.82 7.47
C LEU A 600 -29.82 33.34 8.70
N CYS A 601 -29.66 34.66 8.84
CA CYS A 601 -29.09 35.25 10.06
C CYS A 601 -29.93 34.92 11.30
N GLN A 602 -31.27 35.00 11.23
CA GLN A 602 -32.15 34.65 12.35
C GLN A 602 -32.04 33.17 12.76
N LEU A 603 -31.93 32.25 11.80
CA LEU A 603 -31.75 30.82 12.07
C LEU A 603 -30.39 30.54 12.74
N ILE A 604 -29.34 31.22 12.28
CA ILE A 604 -28.00 31.11 12.85
C ILE A 604 -27.96 31.69 14.27
N ASP A 605 -28.51 32.90 14.47
CA ASP A 605 -28.54 33.55 15.78
C ASP A 605 -29.34 32.72 16.79
N TYR A 606 -30.49 32.16 16.39
CA TYR A 606 -31.27 31.24 17.23
C TYR A 606 -30.50 29.99 17.66
N LEU A 607 -29.76 29.37 16.71
CA LEU A 607 -28.95 28.19 17.01
C LEU A 607 -27.77 28.53 17.94
N VAL A 608 -27.16 29.70 17.75
CA VAL A 608 -26.06 30.18 18.61
C VAL A 608 -26.59 30.55 20.01
N GLU A 609 -27.80 31.10 20.14
CA GLU A 609 -28.43 31.38 21.44
C GLU A 609 -28.74 30.12 22.25
N ILE A 610 -29.14 29.03 21.60
CA ILE A 610 -29.49 27.77 22.28
C ILE A 610 -28.24 26.93 22.56
N GLU A 611 -27.34 26.81 21.59
CA GLU A 611 -26.20 25.89 21.65
C GLU A 611 -24.84 26.56 21.83
N GLY A 612 -24.76 27.90 21.89
CA GLY A 612 -23.51 28.63 22.09
C GLY A 612 -22.85 28.28 23.44
N PRO A 613 -21.52 28.02 23.50
CA PRO A 613 -20.56 27.99 22.39
C PRO A 613 -20.69 26.79 21.46
N ILE A 614 -20.76 27.06 20.15
CA ILE A 614 -20.86 26.03 19.09
C ILE A 614 -19.68 26.08 18.12
N GLU A 615 -19.16 24.92 17.74
CA GLU A 615 -18.08 24.79 16.74
C GLU A 615 -18.60 25.14 15.33
N ALA A 616 -17.81 25.90 14.57
CA ALA A 616 -18.27 26.48 13.29
C ALA A 616 -18.67 25.41 12.25
N ASP A 617 -17.95 24.30 12.11
CA ASP A 617 -18.29 23.21 11.18
C ASP A 617 -19.56 22.47 11.62
N ARG A 618 -19.80 22.32 12.92
CA ARG A 618 -21.05 21.80 13.48
C ARG A 618 -22.22 22.74 13.19
N LEU A 619 -22.07 24.04 13.41
CA LEU A 619 -23.09 25.04 13.06
C LEU A 619 -23.50 24.91 11.59
N ALA A 620 -22.52 24.89 10.68
CA ALA A 620 -22.83 24.81 9.25
C ALA A 620 -23.43 23.46 8.84
N ARG A 621 -23.04 22.35 9.47
CA ARG A 621 -23.68 21.04 9.24
C ARG A 621 -25.13 21.03 9.72
N THR A 622 -25.43 21.63 10.86
CA THR A 622 -26.80 21.72 11.40
C THR A 622 -27.69 22.59 10.51
N ILE A 623 -27.21 23.76 10.09
CA ILE A 623 -27.92 24.64 9.13
C ILE A 623 -28.10 23.93 7.78
N CYS A 624 -27.06 23.27 7.26
CA CYS A 624 -27.13 22.51 6.00
C CYS A 624 -28.18 21.39 6.04
N LYS A 625 -28.23 20.63 7.15
CA LYS A 625 -29.26 19.60 7.37
C LYS A 625 -30.66 20.20 7.50
N ALA A 626 -30.80 21.35 8.15
CA ALA A 626 -32.09 22.05 8.26
C ALA A 626 -32.66 22.43 6.89
N HIS A 627 -31.80 22.68 5.89
CA HIS A 627 -32.15 22.98 4.50
C HIS A 627 -32.18 21.72 3.60
N GLY A 628 -32.21 20.51 4.17
CA GLY A 628 -32.39 19.26 3.41
C GLY A 628 -31.16 18.76 2.65
N TRP A 629 -29.99 19.36 2.84
CA TRP A 629 -28.76 18.97 2.14
C TRP A 629 -27.93 17.93 2.91
N LYS A 630 -27.35 16.98 2.17
CA LYS A 630 -26.50 15.91 2.72
C LYS A 630 -25.05 16.34 2.98
N ARG A 631 -24.56 17.43 2.38
CA ARG A 631 -23.17 17.89 2.48
C ARG A 631 -23.07 19.42 2.49
N THR A 632 -22.17 19.96 3.31
CA THR A 632 -21.84 21.38 3.34
C THR A 632 -20.79 21.69 2.27
N GLY A 633 -21.21 22.26 1.15
CA GLY A 633 -20.30 22.74 0.09
C GLY A 633 -19.64 24.08 0.42
N ALA A 634 -18.59 24.46 -0.32
CA ALA A 634 -17.84 25.71 -0.10
C ALA A 634 -18.73 26.97 -0.19
N ASN A 635 -19.66 27.00 -1.15
CA ASN A 635 -20.58 28.13 -1.34
C ASN A 635 -21.58 28.27 -0.18
N ILE A 636 -22.09 27.14 0.33
CA ILE A 636 -22.98 27.12 1.51
C ILE A 636 -22.22 27.64 2.73
N ARG A 637 -20.97 27.22 2.89
CA ARG A 637 -20.13 27.65 4.01
C ARG A 637 -19.84 29.16 3.96
N GLN A 638 -19.47 29.68 2.80
CA GLN A 638 -19.21 31.10 2.61
C GLN A 638 -20.43 31.97 2.92
N GLN A 639 -21.62 31.51 2.52
CA GLN A 639 -22.88 32.20 2.81
C GLN A 639 -23.18 32.23 4.32
N ILE A 640 -23.00 31.10 5.01
CA ILE A 640 -23.17 31.01 6.48
C ILE A 640 -22.15 31.91 7.20
N ASP A 641 -20.89 31.90 6.78
CA ASP A 641 -19.84 32.72 7.40
C ASP A 641 -20.12 34.23 7.25
N THR A 642 -20.75 34.63 6.15
CA THR A 642 -21.18 36.03 5.92
C THR A 642 -22.30 36.45 6.88
N CYS A 643 -23.14 35.51 7.30
CA CYS A 643 -24.25 35.74 8.24
C CYS A 643 -23.83 35.76 9.72
N LEU A 644 -22.59 35.40 10.06
CA LEU A 644 -22.09 35.33 11.45
C LEU A 644 -21.77 36.69 12.09
N GLY A 645 -21.89 37.79 11.36
CA GLY A 645 -21.28 39.08 11.70
C GLY A 645 -21.62 39.71 13.06
N LYS A 646 -22.73 39.31 13.72
CA LYS A 646 -23.07 39.78 15.07
C LYS A 646 -22.46 38.94 16.19
N ASN A 647 -22.09 37.69 15.92
CA ASN A 647 -21.68 36.70 16.92
C ASN A 647 -20.18 36.79 17.23
N GLU A 648 -19.80 36.44 18.46
CA GLU A 648 -18.41 36.48 18.91
C GLU A 648 -17.65 35.22 18.46
N LEU A 649 -16.63 35.41 17.62
CA LEU A 649 -15.78 34.34 17.10
C LEU A 649 -14.52 34.18 17.96
N ARG A 650 -14.35 33.00 18.57
CA ARG A 650 -13.17 32.67 19.40
C ARG A 650 -12.45 31.46 18.83
N LYS A 651 -11.14 31.63 18.57
CA LYS A 651 -10.28 30.53 18.11
C LYS A 651 -9.75 29.73 19.29
N GLU A 652 -9.98 28.42 19.26
CA GLU A 652 -9.46 27.45 20.23
C GLU A 652 -8.62 26.42 19.48
N GLY A 653 -7.31 26.65 19.42
CA GLY A 653 -6.40 25.82 18.62
C GLY A 653 -6.69 25.95 17.12
N LYS A 654 -7.07 24.84 16.47
CA LYS A 654 -7.45 24.80 15.05
C LYS A 654 -8.96 25.00 14.80
N ALA A 655 -9.79 24.95 15.85
CA ALA A 655 -11.25 25.10 15.75
C ALA A 655 -11.67 26.55 16.06
N THR A 656 -12.79 26.98 15.48
CA THR A 656 -13.41 28.28 15.78
C THR A 656 -14.77 28.04 16.43
N PHE A 657 -14.96 28.59 17.63
CA PHE A 657 -16.20 28.52 18.39
C PHE A 657 -16.94 29.86 18.32
N ILE A 658 -18.25 29.78 18.17
CA ILE A 658 -19.17 30.89 17.97
C ILE A 658 -20.00 31.06 19.24
N TRP A 659 -19.99 32.27 19.77
CA TRP A 659 -20.68 32.65 21.01
C TRP A 659 -21.75 33.70 20.72
N SER A 660 -22.86 33.65 21.46
CA SER A 660 -23.84 34.74 21.45
C SER A 660 -23.20 36.01 21.99
N PRO A 661 -23.57 37.20 21.48
CA PRO A 661 -22.95 38.46 21.88
C PRO A 661 -23.01 38.67 23.40
N GLY A 662 -21.87 38.95 24.04
CA GLY A 662 -21.81 39.23 25.49
C GLY A 662 -21.99 38.02 26.42
N THR A 663 -22.09 36.80 25.89
CA THR A 663 -22.27 35.57 26.71
C THR A 663 -20.96 34.85 27.04
N TYR A 664 -19.82 35.36 26.56
CA TYR A 664 -18.51 34.76 26.81
C TYR A 664 -18.20 34.69 28.31
N GLN A 665 -17.90 33.47 28.79
CA GLN A 665 -17.44 33.22 30.14
C GLN A 665 -16.26 32.24 30.11
N GLU A 666 -15.38 32.37 31.10
CA GLU A 666 -14.19 31.52 31.20
C GLU A 666 -14.53 30.07 31.58
N LYS A 667 -15.65 29.87 32.29
CA LYS A 667 -16.23 28.56 32.61
C LYS A 667 -17.72 28.60 32.29
N VAL A 668 -18.20 27.60 31.56
CA VAL A 668 -19.61 27.44 31.20
C VAL A 668 -20.07 26.06 31.64
N PRO A 669 -21.29 25.89 32.17
CA PRO A 669 -21.81 24.58 32.52
C PRO A 669 -21.74 23.61 31.34
N TYR A 670 -21.27 22.38 31.60
CA TYR A 670 -21.24 21.33 30.58
C TYR A 670 -22.66 20.90 30.22
N ARG A 671 -22.93 20.81 28.91
CA ARG A 671 -24.23 20.40 28.40
C ARG A 671 -24.12 19.01 27.74
N PRO A 672 -24.83 17.98 28.23
CA PRO A 672 -24.88 16.69 27.57
C PRO A 672 -25.86 16.75 26.39
N ILE A 673 -25.41 17.22 25.23
CA ILE A 673 -26.21 17.13 23.99
C ILE A 673 -25.76 15.88 23.24
N GLU A 674 -26.72 14.99 22.95
CA GLU A 674 -26.49 13.78 22.17
C GLU A 674 -25.89 14.14 20.80
N SER A 675 -24.97 13.31 20.28
CA SER A 675 -24.29 13.46 18.97
C SER A 675 -23.14 14.49 18.86
N ARG A 676 -22.65 15.08 19.96
CA ARG A 676 -21.40 15.89 19.93
C ARG A 676 -20.15 15.02 19.97
N ALA A 677 -19.24 15.23 19.01
CA ALA A 677 -17.88 14.73 19.16
C ALA A 677 -17.16 15.52 20.25
N VAL A 678 -16.22 14.90 20.96
CA VAL A 678 -15.47 15.55 22.06
C VAL A 678 -14.71 16.80 21.58
N THR A 679 -14.26 16.79 20.32
CA THR A 679 -13.58 17.93 19.68
C THR A 679 -14.49 19.11 19.35
N ASP A 680 -15.81 18.90 19.38
CA ASP A 680 -16.83 19.90 19.07
C ASP A 680 -17.34 20.59 20.36
N ILE A 681 -16.78 20.22 21.52
CA ILE A 681 -17.06 20.82 22.83
C ILE A 681 -16.00 21.89 23.10
N SER A 682 -16.40 23.11 23.44
CA SER A 682 -15.44 24.18 23.79
C SER A 682 -14.65 23.81 25.05
N ARG A 683 -13.39 24.25 25.12
CA ARG A 683 -12.57 24.09 26.32
C ARG A 683 -13.22 24.74 27.56
N HIS A 684 -14.03 25.79 27.38
CA HIS A 684 -14.68 26.50 28.48
C HIS A 684 -15.87 25.70 29.05
N GLU A 685 -16.53 24.86 28.24
CA GLU A 685 -17.50 23.86 28.73
C GLU A 685 -16.78 22.71 29.45
N LEU A 686 -15.63 22.27 28.94
CA LEU A 686 -14.80 21.27 29.63
C LEU A 686 -14.24 21.80 30.96
N PHE A 687 -13.93 23.09 31.06
CA PHE A 687 -13.53 23.70 32.33
C PHE A 687 -14.66 23.76 33.34
N GLY A 688 -15.91 23.93 32.90
CA GLY A 688 -17.09 23.76 33.76
C GLY A 688 -17.20 22.32 34.26
N LEU A 689 -17.07 21.34 33.36
CA LEU A 689 -17.12 19.93 33.72
C LEU A 689 -16.02 19.54 34.73
N ILE A 690 -14.78 20.00 34.51
CA ILE A 690 -13.67 19.71 35.44
C ILE A 690 -13.90 20.40 36.79
N ALA A 691 -14.56 21.57 36.83
CA ALA A 691 -14.90 22.24 38.08
C ALA A 691 -15.96 21.48 38.89
N ASP A 692 -16.90 20.82 38.22
CA ASP A 692 -17.97 20.04 38.84
C ASP A 692 -17.50 18.65 39.33
N HIS A 693 -16.31 18.21 38.93
CA HIS A 693 -15.70 16.91 39.27
C HIS A 693 -14.32 17.06 39.96
N PRO A 694 -14.28 17.53 41.23
CA PRO A 694 -13.03 17.77 41.95
C PRO A 694 -12.19 16.50 42.19
N GLU A 695 -12.79 15.30 42.11
CA GLU A 695 -12.12 14.01 42.19
C GLU A 695 -11.05 13.80 41.10
N LEU A 696 -11.19 14.46 39.94
CA LEU A 696 -10.22 14.40 38.83
C LEU A 696 -8.82 14.92 39.24
N VAL A 697 -8.73 15.74 40.29
CA VAL A 697 -7.45 16.24 40.81
C VAL A 697 -6.58 15.09 41.33
N MET A 698 -7.19 14.07 41.94
CA MET A 698 -6.51 12.95 42.60
C MET A 698 -6.35 11.71 41.71
N SER A 699 -6.87 11.74 40.49
CA SER A 699 -6.77 10.64 39.54
C SER A 699 -5.34 10.47 38.99
N LYS A 700 -4.93 9.20 38.83
CA LYS A 700 -3.68 8.81 38.17
C LYS A 700 -3.72 8.98 36.65
N ASP A 701 -4.89 8.89 36.04
CA ASP A 701 -5.11 9.07 34.60
C ASP A 701 -6.29 10.02 34.35
N ARG A 702 -6.02 11.31 34.52
CA ARG A 702 -7.03 12.38 34.43
C ARG A 702 -7.72 12.46 33.06
N VAL A 703 -7.02 12.06 31.99
CA VAL A 703 -7.58 12.10 30.64
C VAL A 703 -8.60 10.99 30.45
N ARG A 704 -8.30 9.78 30.96
CA ARG A 704 -9.21 8.65 30.88
C ARG A 704 -10.46 8.85 31.72
N ASP A 705 -10.32 9.32 32.95
CA ASP A 705 -11.46 9.56 33.82
C ASP A 705 -12.37 10.69 33.28
N LEU A 706 -11.78 11.76 32.71
CA LEU A 706 -12.56 12.80 32.03
C LEU A 706 -13.28 12.26 30.78
N ALA A 707 -12.64 11.36 30.03
CA ALA A 707 -13.24 10.72 28.87
C ALA A 707 -14.40 9.77 29.25
N ASP A 708 -14.29 9.08 30.39
CA ASP A 708 -15.35 8.22 30.92
C ASP A 708 -16.56 9.06 31.40
N ILE A 709 -16.33 10.22 32.04
CA ILE A 709 -17.40 11.19 32.39
C ILE A 709 -18.12 11.71 31.13
N LEU A 710 -17.37 11.88 30.03
CA LEU A 710 -17.92 12.27 28.73
C LEU A 710 -18.59 11.11 27.96
N GLY A 711 -18.57 9.88 28.50
CA GLY A 711 -19.18 8.70 27.87
C GLY A 711 -18.38 8.11 26.70
N VAL A 712 -17.07 8.40 26.61
CA VAL A 712 -16.20 8.03 25.49
C VAL A 712 -15.54 6.68 25.72
N LYS A 713 -16.12 5.60 25.17
CA LYS A 713 -15.61 4.22 25.35
C LYS A 713 -14.24 3.94 24.70
N ARG A 714 -13.84 4.71 23.67
CA ARG A 714 -12.57 4.53 22.93
C ARG A 714 -11.87 5.88 22.74
N LEU A 715 -10.71 6.05 23.35
CA LEU A 715 -9.85 7.23 23.19
C LEU A 715 -9.10 7.16 21.86
N SER A 716 -9.46 8.04 20.92
CA SER A 716 -8.62 8.31 19.75
C SER A 716 -7.46 9.24 20.13
N GLN A 717 -6.35 9.19 19.39
CA GLN A 717 -5.19 10.07 19.64
C GLN A 717 -5.59 11.55 19.67
N LYS A 718 -6.44 11.98 18.72
CA LYS A 718 -6.93 13.37 18.63
C LYS A 718 -7.74 13.80 19.86
N VAL A 719 -8.57 12.90 20.40
CA VAL A 719 -9.36 13.16 21.61
C VAL A 719 -8.47 13.17 22.86
N ASN A 720 -7.51 12.25 22.94
CA ASN A 720 -6.54 12.17 24.02
C ASN A 720 -5.70 13.46 24.12
N GLU A 721 -5.14 13.92 22.99
CA GLU A 721 -4.39 15.18 22.93
C GLU A 721 -5.26 16.40 23.27
N TYR A 722 -6.51 16.45 22.80
CA TYR A 722 -7.42 17.56 23.08
C TYR A 722 -7.78 17.66 24.58
N LEU A 723 -8.21 16.55 25.18
CA LEU A 723 -8.53 16.49 26.61
C LEU A 723 -7.30 16.73 27.49
N GLY A 724 -6.15 16.19 27.10
CA GLY A 724 -4.87 16.44 27.77
C GLY A 724 -4.49 17.92 27.79
N ASN A 725 -4.63 18.60 26.65
CA ASN A 725 -4.37 20.05 26.55
C ASN A 725 -5.36 20.89 27.38
N CYS A 726 -6.64 20.48 27.44
CA CYS A 726 -7.63 21.15 28.29
C CYS A 726 -7.31 20.97 29.77
N LEU A 727 -6.99 19.74 30.21
CA LEU A 727 -6.60 19.45 31.59
C LEU A 727 -5.32 20.19 31.99
N SER A 728 -4.30 20.21 31.13
CA SER A 728 -3.07 20.96 31.41
C SER A 728 -3.34 22.46 31.54
N THR A 729 -4.19 23.02 30.69
CA THR A 729 -4.54 24.44 30.72
C THR A 729 -5.37 24.81 31.95
N TYR A 730 -6.26 23.91 32.39
CA TYR A 730 -7.09 24.12 33.58
C TYR A 730 -6.27 24.08 34.88
N PHE A 731 -5.35 23.11 35.02
CA PHE A 731 -4.55 22.91 36.23
C PHE A 731 -3.25 23.74 36.30
N MET A 732 -2.83 24.39 35.20
CA MET A 732 -1.75 25.38 35.23
C MET A 732 -2.21 26.77 35.71
N ARG A 733 -3.51 26.99 35.83
CA ARG A 733 -4.12 28.17 36.46
C ARG A 733 -4.42 27.88 37.92
#